data_AF-A0A139LVG7-F1
#
_entry.id   AF-A0A139LVG7-F1
#
_cell.length_a   1.000
_cell.length_b   1.000
_cell.length_c   1.000
_cell.angle_alpha   90.00
_cell.angle_beta   90.00
_cell.angle_gamma   90.00
#
_symmetry.space_group_name_H-M   'P 1'
#
loop_
_entity.id
_entity.type
_entity.pdbx_description
1 polymer ?
#
loop_
_entity_poly.entity_id
_entity_poly.type
_entity_poly.pdbx_seq_one_letter_code
_entity_poly.pdbx_strand_id
1 'polypeptide(L)'
;MKNMKAIKLFCLLLFLFVSNWAMAESITSPNGQLQLNFSVNAQGEPIYELSYKGKAVIKPSKLGLELKDAPGLMNGFTLANTQTSTFDETWEPVWGEVKQIRNHYNEMAVTLNQKAQDRNMIIRFRLFDDGLGFRYEFPLSKNLNYFVIKEERTQFAMTGDHTAFWIPGDYDTQEYDYTESKLSEIRGLMDGAITPNSSQTTFSPTGVQTSLQMKTADGLYINLHEAALVDYSCMHLNLDDKNFVFESWLTPDAKGDKGYLQAPCKSPWRTVIVSDDARDILNSKLTLNLNEPCAYEDVSWIKPVKYVGVWWEMIAGKSTWAYTDDLPSVKLGETDYTKTKPNGRHGATNENVKRYIDFAAENGLDQVLVEGWNEGWEDWFGHSKDYVFDFVTPYPDFDVKMLNAYAKSKGVKLMMHHETSASVRNYERHMDKAYQFMVDNGYNAVKSGYVGNMIPRGEHHYGQWMNNHYLYAVTKAAEYKICVNAHEAVRPTGLCRTYPNLIGNESARGTEYEAFGGSKPFHTTLLPFNRLIGGPMDYTPGIFDTKLDFMGDLPHGQVQTTLCKQLALYVTLYSPLQMAADLVENYEKHMDAFQFIKDVAVDWDDSKYLEAEPGDYITAARKAKGTNNWFVGGITDENARTANFTLDFLEPGKQYVATLYADGKDADYKENPTSYQIKKGIVTSKTKMSVKLARSGGFALSLIEATPSDKKVVKKWR
;
A
#
# COMPACT_ATOMS: atom_id res chain seq x y z
N MET A 1 26.86 -12.01 86.53
CA MET A 1 27.64 -11.26 85.52
C MET A 1 27.89 -12.15 84.31
N LYS A 2 27.15 -11.95 83.21
CA LYS A 2 27.62 -12.07 81.81
C LYS A 2 26.43 -11.99 80.84
N ASN A 3 26.61 -11.15 79.82
CA ASN A 3 26.07 -11.24 78.47
C ASN A 3 24.60 -10.82 78.21
N MET A 4 24.37 -9.50 78.19
CA MET A 4 23.31 -8.85 77.41
C MET A 4 23.89 -7.64 76.65
N LYS A 5 24.78 -7.88 75.68
CA LYS A 5 25.25 -6.88 74.70
C LYS A 5 25.67 -7.59 73.42
N ALA A 6 24.72 -8.10 72.64
CA ALA A 6 25.01 -8.64 71.30
C ALA A 6 23.82 -8.67 70.32
N ILE A 7 22.76 -7.87 70.54
CA ILE A 7 21.56 -7.89 69.67
C ILE A 7 21.10 -6.46 69.33
N LYS A 8 22.04 -5.58 68.97
CA LYS A 8 21.72 -4.25 68.41
C LYS A 8 22.62 -3.83 67.23
N LEU A 9 23.38 -4.77 66.66
CA LEU A 9 24.25 -4.50 65.50
C LEU A 9 23.95 -5.38 64.27
N PHE A 10 22.82 -6.11 64.26
CA PHE A 10 22.43 -6.95 63.13
C PHE A 10 21.20 -6.43 62.35
N CYS A 11 20.62 -5.29 62.75
CA CYS A 11 19.48 -4.68 62.06
C CYS A 11 19.84 -3.42 61.25
N LEU A 12 21.14 -3.07 61.14
CA LEU A 12 21.60 -1.88 60.41
C LEU A 12 22.42 -2.21 59.13
N LEU A 13 22.32 -3.45 58.64
CA LEU A 13 23.06 -3.95 57.46
C LEU A 13 22.14 -4.49 56.34
N LEU A 14 20.83 -4.28 56.44
CA LEU A 14 19.82 -4.78 55.49
C LEU A 14 19.08 -3.69 54.69
N PHE A 15 19.61 -2.45 54.67
CA PHE A 15 19.03 -1.32 53.94
C PHE A 15 19.96 -0.72 52.86
N LEU A 16 20.94 -1.49 52.38
CA LEU A 16 21.76 -1.15 51.21
C LEU A 16 21.51 -2.13 50.06
N PHE A 17 20.24 -2.35 49.73
CA PHE A 17 19.91 -2.63 48.33
C PHE A 17 19.85 -1.27 47.63
N VAL A 18 21.03 -0.77 47.25
CA VAL A 18 21.11 0.20 46.16
C VAL A 18 20.64 -0.55 44.93
N SER A 19 19.34 -0.46 44.66
CA SER A 19 18.83 -0.73 43.33
C SER A 19 19.63 0.18 42.42
N ASN A 20 20.46 -0.41 41.56
CA ASN A 20 20.94 0.30 40.38
C ASN A 20 19.66 0.59 39.58
N TRP A 21 19.05 1.75 39.83
CA TRP A 21 18.05 2.31 38.94
C TRP A 21 18.78 2.53 37.62
N ALA A 22 18.59 1.60 36.67
CA ALA A 22 18.86 1.91 35.29
C ALA A 22 18.03 3.17 34.97
N MET A 23 18.69 4.25 34.56
CA MET A 23 18.03 5.49 34.18
C MET A 23 17.21 5.18 32.91
N ALA A 24 15.94 4.85 33.11
CA ALA A 24 14.99 4.64 32.03
C ALA A 24 14.46 6.02 31.61
N GLU A 25 14.64 6.36 30.34
CA GLU A 25 14.05 7.55 29.74
C GLU A 25 12.65 7.20 29.24
N SER A 26 11.70 8.13 29.32
CA SER A 26 10.34 7.88 28.89
C SER A 26 9.69 9.11 28.30
N ILE A 27 8.75 8.87 27.37
CA ILE A 27 7.83 9.88 26.85
C ILE A 27 6.43 9.27 26.76
N THR A 28 5.42 10.13 26.85
CA THR A 28 4.01 9.77 26.65
C THR A 28 3.48 10.42 25.37
N SER A 29 2.47 9.82 24.75
CA SER A 29 1.75 10.48 23.66
C SER A 29 1.09 11.77 24.14
N PRO A 30 0.74 12.71 23.25
CA PRO A 30 0.07 13.94 23.64
C PRO A 30 -1.24 13.74 24.44
N ASN A 31 -2.02 12.70 24.13
CA ASN A 31 -3.21 12.34 24.90
C ASN A 31 -2.94 11.50 26.15
N GLY A 32 -1.67 11.13 26.40
CA GLY A 32 -1.22 10.35 27.56
C GLY A 32 -1.60 8.86 27.53
N GLN A 33 -2.16 8.36 26.43
CA GLN A 33 -2.61 6.97 26.33
C GLN A 33 -1.48 6.01 25.98
N LEU A 34 -0.46 6.45 25.23
CA LEU A 34 0.73 5.65 24.98
C LEU A 34 1.88 6.11 25.87
N GLN A 35 2.69 5.16 26.31
CA GLN A 35 3.94 5.41 27.00
C GLN A 35 5.04 4.54 26.41
N LEU A 36 6.13 5.19 26.00
CA LEU A 36 7.37 4.57 25.55
C LEU A 36 8.39 4.66 26.70
N ASN A 37 9.01 3.55 27.04
CA ASN A 37 10.19 3.53 27.90
C ASN A 37 11.41 3.06 27.10
N PHE A 38 12.54 3.72 27.30
CA PHE A 38 13.83 3.40 26.71
C PHE A 38 14.87 3.20 27.81
N SER A 39 15.75 2.22 27.63
CA SER A 39 16.88 1.99 28.52
C SER A 39 18.09 1.41 27.79
N VAL A 40 19.24 1.46 28.44
CA VAL A 40 20.45 0.74 28.03
C VAL A 40 20.79 -0.25 29.14
N ASN A 41 20.83 -1.54 28.83
CA ASN A 41 21.06 -2.57 29.85
C ASN A 41 22.54 -2.67 30.28
N ALA A 42 22.84 -3.58 31.21
CA ALA A 42 24.20 -3.77 31.73
C ALA A 42 25.23 -4.18 30.67
N GLN A 43 24.80 -4.76 29.55
CA GLN A 43 25.62 -5.13 28.40
C GLN A 43 25.78 -3.98 27.40
N GLY A 44 25.15 -2.83 27.66
CA GLY A 44 25.15 -1.70 26.75
C GLY A 44 24.21 -1.88 25.56
N GLU A 45 23.24 -2.80 25.63
CA GLU A 45 22.22 -3.00 24.59
C GLU A 45 21.09 -1.98 24.75
N PRO A 46 20.70 -1.25 23.68
CA PRO A 46 19.53 -0.38 23.68
C PRO A 46 18.24 -1.20 23.68
N ILE A 47 17.31 -0.87 24.57
CA ILE A 47 16.03 -1.58 24.74
C ILE A 47 14.89 -0.56 24.80
N TYR A 48 13.79 -0.85 24.11
CA TYR A 48 12.54 -0.11 24.25
C TYR A 48 11.35 -1.02 24.59
N GLU A 49 10.31 -0.43 25.16
CA GLU A 49 9.00 -1.06 25.37
C GLU A 49 7.89 -0.02 25.19
N LEU A 50 6.71 -0.48 24.80
CA LEU A 50 5.56 0.38 24.51
C LEU A 50 4.32 -0.14 25.22
N SER A 51 3.55 0.76 25.84
CA SER A 51 2.25 0.46 26.41
C SER A 51 1.16 1.40 25.87
N TYR A 52 -0.07 0.92 25.80
CA TYR A 52 -1.28 1.65 25.41
C TYR A 52 -2.35 1.44 26.48
N LYS A 53 -2.86 2.54 27.07
CA LYS A 53 -3.84 2.55 28.17
C LYS A 53 -3.41 1.62 29.34
N GLY A 54 -2.12 1.61 29.65
CA GLY A 54 -1.52 0.79 30.71
C GLY A 54 -1.34 -0.70 30.36
N LYS A 55 -1.71 -1.14 29.15
CA LYS A 55 -1.47 -2.49 28.65
C LYS A 55 -0.18 -2.52 27.84
N ALA A 56 0.64 -3.55 28.02
CA ALA A 56 1.82 -3.73 27.18
C ALA A 56 1.41 -4.01 25.73
N VAL A 57 2.07 -3.34 24.79
CA VAL A 57 1.93 -3.52 23.33
C VAL A 57 3.19 -4.19 22.79
N ILE A 58 4.34 -3.62 23.13
CA ILE A 58 5.66 -4.15 22.84
C ILE A 58 6.38 -4.42 24.16
N LYS A 59 6.72 -5.69 24.42
CA LYS A 59 7.60 -6.10 25.54
C LYS A 59 9.02 -5.56 25.32
N PRO A 60 9.88 -5.55 26.35
CA PRO A 60 11.29 -5.16 26.21
C PRO A 60 11.94 -5.77 24.96
N SER A 61 12.28 -4.90 24.01
CA SER A 61 12.73 -5.25 22.66
C SER A 61 14.05 -4.56 22.37
N LYS A 62 15.02 -5.33 21.85
CA LYS A 62 16.37 -4.82 21.54
C LYS A 62 16.37 -4.03 20.23
N LEU A 63 17.32 -3.11 20.13
CA LEU A 63 17.58 -2.28 18.95
C LEU A 63 19.08 -2.33 18.61
N GLY A 64 19.42 -2.33 17.33
CA GLY A 64 20.80 -2.29 16.88
C GLY A 64 21.03 -2.89 15.50
N LEU A 65 22.28 -2.83 15.03
CA LEU A 65 22.68 -3.33 13.71
C LEU A 65 23.96 -4.16 13.79
N GLU A 66 23.99 -5.31 13.11
CA GLU A 66 25.22 -5.99 12.76
C GLU A 66 25.84 -5.33 11.53
N LEU A 67 27.15 -5.06 11.59
CA LEU A 67 27.90 -4.51 10.47
C LEU A 67 28.76 -5.61 9.85
N LYS A 68 28.96 -5.53 8.53
CA LYS A 68 29.90 -6.39 7.82
C LYS A 68 31.33 -5.96 8.11
N ASP A 69 32.19 -6.93 8.42
CA ASP A 69 33.63 -6.77 8.64
C ASP A 69 34.02 -5.67 9.65
N ALA A 70 33.10 -5.32 10.56
CA ALA A 70 33.29 -4.28 11.58
C ALA A 70 32.54 -4.64 12.87
N PRO A 71 32.93 -4.09 14.04
CA PRO A 71 32.13 -4.21 15.25
C PRO A 71 30.71 -3.68 15.02
N GLY A 72 29.70 -4.40 15.50
CA GLY A 72 28.29 -4.01 15.35
C GLY A 72 27.89 -2.80 16.21
N LEU A 73 26.70 -2.28 15.93
CA LEU A 73 25.99 -1.22 16.64
C LEU A 73 24.85 -1.82 17.49
N MET A 74 25.13 -2.86 18.28
CA MET A 74 24.11 -3.57 19.07
C MET A 74 24.30 -3.45 20.59
N ASN A 75 25.54 -3.25 21.05
CA ASN A 75 25.87 -3.29 22.47
C ASN A 75 27.07 -2.40 22.79
N GLY A 76 27.49 -2.37 24.07
CA GLY A 76 28.60 -1.53 24.53
C GLY A 76 28.31 -0.03 24.48
N PHE A 77 27.03 0.35 24.36
CA PHE A 77 26.61 1.74 24.43
C PHE A 77 26.51 2.23 25.87
N THR A 78 26.67 3.53 26.01
CA THR A 78 26.22 4.29 27.18
C THR A 78 25.33 5.42 26.70
N LEU A 79 24.29 5.75 27.47
CA LEU A 79 23.45 6.90 27.19
C LEU A 79 24.29 8.17 27.42
N ALA A 80 24.54 8.92 26.36
CA ALA A 80 25.36 10.13 26.39
C ALA A 80 24.52 11.40 26.54
N ASN A 81 23.34 11.42 25.92
CA ASN A 81 22.43 12.56 25.95
C ASN A 81 21.01 12.13 25.60
N THR A 82 20.02 12.82 26.16
CA THR A 82 18.59 12.67 25.84
C THR A 82 18.02 14.04 25.56
N GLN A 83 17.32 14.19 24.44
CA GLN A 83 16.59 15.42 24.10
C GLN A 83 15.13 15.09 23.84
N THR A 84 14.23 15.89 24.41
CA THR A 84 12.80 15.78 24.16
C THR A 84 12.26 17.04 23.50
N SER A 85 11.23 16.89 22.68
CA SER A 85 10.51 18.00 22.06
C SER A 85 9.06 17.60 21.76
N THR A 86 8.24 18.57 21.38
CA THR A 86 6.87 18.36 20.91
C THR A 86 6.72 19.06 19.57
N PHE A 87 5.92 18.47 18.68
CA PHE A 87 5.59 19.05 17.39
C PHE A 87 4.09 18.94 17.16
N ASP A 88 3.46 20.02 16.71
CA ASP A 88 2.02 20.09 16.42
C ASP A 88 1.78 21.06 15.27
N GLU A 89 1.74 20.54 14.05
CA GLU A 89 1.47 21.33 12.85
C GLU A 89 0.47 20.59 11.95
N THR A 90 -0.21 21.33 11.08
CA THR A 90 -1.13 20.75 10.09
C THR A 90 -0.64 21.04 8.69
N TRP A 91 -0.75 20.06 7.79
CA TRP A 91 -0.36 20.18 6.39
C TRP A 91 -1.46 19.65 5.47
N GLU A 92 -1.43 20.08 4.20
CA GLU A 92 -2.41 19.67 3.19
C GLU A 92 -1.74 18.76 2.15
N PRO A 93 -2.18 17.51 1.96
CA PRO A 93 -1.70 16.68 0.87
C PRO A 93 -2.25 17.17 -0.47
N VAL A 94 -1.49 16.98 -1.55
CA VAL A 94 -1.93 17.32 -2.92
C VAL A 94 -3.24 16.61 -3.28
N TRP A 95 -3.29 15.33 -2.96
CA TRP A 95 -4.44 14.43 -3.06
C TRP A 95 -4.45 13.54 -1.81
N GLY A 96 -5.63 13.14 -1.34
CA GLY A 96 -5.72 12.46 -0.06
C GLY A 96 -7.11 11.99 0.30
N GLU A 97 -7.16 11.22 1.39
CA GLU A 97 -8.40 10.84 2.06
C GLU A 97 -9.01 11.99 2.87
N VAL A 98 -8.21 13.00 3.18
CA VAL A 98 -8.60 14.18 3.94
C VAL A 98 -7.90 15.41 3.38
N LYS A 99 -8.52 16.58 3.53
CA LYS A 99 -7.94 17.85 3.11
C LYS A 99 -6.73 18.27 3.94
N GLN A 100 -6.76 17.96 5.24
CA GLN A 100 -5.78 18.41 6.21
C GLN A 100 -5.34 17.24 7.09
N ILE A 101 -4.04 17.09 7.27
CA ILE A 101 -3.42 16.08 8.13
C ILE A 101 -2.70 16.82 9.26
N ARG A 102 -3.10 16.54 10.49
CA ARG A 102 -2.38 17.00 11.68
C ARG A 102 -1.21 16.08 11.96
N ASN A 103 -0.06 16.66 12.21
CA ASN A 103 1.18 15.99 12.62
C ASN A 103 1.49 16.41 14.05
N HIS A 104 1.03 15.59 15.00
CA HIS A 104 1.11 15.89 16.43
C HIS A 104 1.76 14.74 17.19
N TYR A 105 2.95 14.99 17.76
CA TYR A 105 3.71 13.98 18.49
C TYR A 105 4.60 14.61 19.58
N ASN A 106 4.93 13.78 20.57
CA ASN A 106 6.08 14.01 21.43
C ASN A 106 7.28 13.23 20.90
N GLU A 107 8.47 13.83 20.94
CA GLU A 107 9.71 13.26 20.41
C GLU A 107 10.74 13.05 21.51
N MET A 108 11.50 11.98 21.41
CA MET A 108 12.69 11.71 22.22
C MET A 108 13.83 11.27 21.31
N ALA A 109 14.96 11.96 21.35
CA ALA A 109 16.20 11.59 20.69
C ALA A 109 17.24 11.18 21.73
N VAL A 110 17.63 9.91 21.72
CA VAL A 110 18.67 9.38 22.61
C VAL A 110 19.97 9.25 21.84
N THR A 111 21.03 9.91 22.32
CA THR A 111 22.38 9.79 21.78
C THR A 111 23.12 8.71 22.56
N LEU A 112 23.54 7.67 21.85
CA LEU A 112 24.25 6.52 22.40
C LEU A 112 25.71 6.58 21.97
N ASN A 113 26.61 6.56 22.95
CA ASN A 113 28.05 6.53 22.70
C ASN A 113 28.60 5.12 22.89
N GLN A 114 29.26 4.57 21.87
CA GLN A 114 29.95 3.29 21.92
C GLN A 114 31.44 3.54 22.20
N LYS A 115 31.81 3.64 23.48
CA LYS A 115 33.14 4.11 23.92
C LYS A 115 34.32 3.36 23.29
N ALA A 116 34.20 2.05 23.12
CA ALA A 116 35.27 1.22 22.58
C ALA A 116 35.63 1.54 21.12
N GLN A 117 34.68 2.07 20.35
CA GLN A 117 34.88 2.47 18.95
C GLN A 117 34.90 3.99 18.75
N ASP A 118 34.68 4.76 19.82
CA ASP A 118 34.58 6.23 19.79
C ASP A 118 33.68 6.73 18.64
N ARG A 119 32.42 6.27 18.68
CA ARG A 119 31.38 6.64 17.71
C ARG A 119 30.01 6.74 18.38
N ASN A 120 29.12 7.48 17.76
CA ASN A 120 27.76 7.71 18.25
C ASN A 120 26.72 7.14 17.29
N MET A 121 25.59 6.73 17.85
CA MET A 121 24.35 6.44 17.15
C MET A 121 23.23 7.18 17.87
N ILE A 122 22.29 7.77 17.12
CA ILE A 122 21.11 8.39 17.70
C ILE A 122 19.92 7.50 17.40
N ILE A 123 19.06 7.26 18.38
CA ILE A 123 17.74 6.66 18.14
C ILE A 123 16.71 7.75 18.40
N ARG A 124 15.91 8.06 17.38
CA ARG A 124 14.85 9.07 17.47
C ARG A 124 13.51 8.38 17.51
N PHE A 125 12.71 8.69 18.52
CA PHE A 125 11.35 8.19 18.73
C PHE A 125 10.36 9.35 18.60
N ARG A 126 9.25 9.13 17.90
CA ARG A 126 8.08 10.01 17.83
C ARG A 126 6.86 9.22 18.29
N LEU A 127 6.22 9.69 19.34
CA LEU A 127 5.05 9.06 19.94
C LEU A 127 3.82 9.92 19.68
N PHE A 128 2.93 9.38 18.85
CA PHE A 128 1.64 9.94 18.46
C PHE A 128 0.54 9.39 19.36
N ASP A 129 -0.67 9.94 19.23
CA ASP A 129 -1.85 9.44 19.96
C ASP A 129 -2.31 8.04 19.52
N ASP A 130 -1.88 7.60 18.33
CA ASP A 130 -2.27 6.36 17.66
C ASP A 130 -1.09 5.41 17.40
N GLY A 131 0.14 5.77 17.80
CA GLY A 131 1.29 4.89 17.59
C GLY A 131 2.66 5.49 17.83
N LEU A 132 3.68 4.66 17.61
CA LEU A 132 5.09 4.98 17.74
C LEU A 132 5.76 4.91 16.36
N GLY A 133 6.61 5.88 16.05
CA GLY A 133 7.63 5.78 15.01
C GLY A 133 9.03 5.92 15.60
N PHE A 134 10.00 5.11 15.18
CA PHE A 134 11.40 5.31 15.56
C PHE A 134 12.39 5.00 14.44
N ARG A 135 13.57 5.61 14.47
CA ARG A 135 14.64 5.35 13.48
C ARG A 135 16.03 5.49 14.08
N TYR A 136 17.02 4.92 13.41
CA TYR A 136 18.43 5.13 13.67
C TYR A 136 18.94 6.34 12.87
N GLU A 137 19.76 7.18 13.47
CA GLU A 137 20.52 8.23 12.80
C GLU A 137 22.01 8.01 13.08
N PHE A 138 22.82 8.13 12.03
CA PHE A 138 24.26 7.85 12.06
C PHE A 138 25.01 9.15 11.74
N PRO A 139 25.38 9.94 12.76
CA PRO A 139 26.15 11.15 12.55
C PRO A 139 27.53 10.85 11.95
N LEU A 140 28.02 11.77 11.11
CA LEU A 140 29.39 11.71 10.62
C LEU A 140 30.37 11.75 11.80
N SER A 141 31.26 10.77 11.86
CA SER A 141 32.30 10.71 12.88
C SER A 141 33.57 10.06 12.34
N LYS A 142 34.69 10.23 13.05
CA LYS A 142 35.98 9.67 12.64
C LYS A 142 35.91 8.15 12.38
N ASN A 143 35.11 7.43 13.16
CA ASN A 143 35.05 5.95 13.17
C ASN A 143 33.70 5.38 12.66
N LEU A 144 32.85 6.22 12.07
CA LEU A 144 31.61 5.80 11.40
C LEU A 144 31.38 6.73 10.20
N ASN A 145 31.83 6.29 9.03
CA ASN A 145 31.69 7.00 7.75
C ASN A 145 30.94 6.10 6.75
N TYR A 146 31.68 5.24 6.04
CA TYR A 146 31.11 4.19 5.20
C TYR A 146 30.99 2.89 5.98
N PHE A 147 29.85 2.23 5.88
CA PHE A 147 29.62 0.93 6.50
C PHE A 147 28.56 0.15 5.73
N VAL A 148 28.61 -1.17 5.87
CA VAL A 148 27.67 -2.09 5.23
C VAL A 148 26.91 -2.81 6.32
N ILE A 149 25.59 -2.79 6.23
CA ILE A 149 24.70 -3.52 7.14
C ILE A 149 24.76 -5.00 6.76
N LYS A 150 25.05 -5.83 7.76
CA LYS A 150 24.90 -7.27 7.64
C LYS A 150 23.48 -7.68 8.03
N GLU A 151 23.00 -7.19 9.18
CA GLU A 151 21.62 -7.38 9.64
C GLU A 151 21.18 -6.18 10.48
N GLU A 152 19.91 -5.81 10.37
CA GLU A 152 19.25 -4.97 11.37
C GLU A 152 18.61 -5.88 12.42
N ARG A 153 18.82 -5.59 13.71
CA ARG A 153 18.37 -6.40 14.85
C ARG A 153 17.30 -5.67 15.66
N THR A 154 16.36 -5.02 14.97
CA THR A 154 15.23 -4.31 15.57
C THR A 154 14.15 -5.30 15.97
N GLN A 155 13.80 -5.36 17.25
CA GLN A 155 12.79 -6.30 17.75
C GLN A 155 11.42 -5.65 18.01
N PHE A 156 10.40 -6.48 17.91
CA PHE A 156 9.02 -6.21 18.31
C PHE A 156 8.53 -7.45 19.07
N ALA A 157 8.80 -7.49 20.37
CA ALA A 157 8.39 -8.59 21.24
C ALA A 157 6.90 -8.47 21.60
N MET A 158 6.09 -9.41 21.11
CA MET A 158 4.64 -9.40 21.28
C MET A 158 4.22 -9.86 22.68
N THR A 159 3.03 -9.43 23.10
CA THR A 159 2.50 -9.78 24.42
C THR A 159 1.92 -11.18 24.52
N GLY A 160 1.53 -11.79 23.40
CA GLY A 160 1.02 -13.15 23.34
C GLY A 160 0.94 -13.69 21.91
N ASP A 161 0.24 -14.80 21.77
CA ASP A 161 -0.04 -15.46 20.50
C ASP A 161 -1.23 -14.78 19.81
N HIS A 162 -0.94 -13.64 19.17
CA HIS A 162 -1.94 -12.79 18.52
C HIS A 162 -2.50 -13.46 17.26
N THR A 163 -3.70 -13.07 16.86
CA THR A 163 -4.16 -13.36 15.49
C THR A 163 -3.49 -12.37 14.54
N ALA A 164 -2.90 -12.85 13.46
CA ALA A 164 -2.20 -12.06 12.45
C ALA A 164 -2.84 -12.24 11.08
N PHE A 165 -2.81 -11.18 10.28
CA PHE A 165 -3.24 -11.16 8.88
C PHE A 165 -2.01 -10.87 8.02
N TRP A 166 -1.44 -11.92 7.44
CA TRP A 166 -0.08 -11.91 6.92
C TRP A 166 0.03 -12.51 5.52
N ILE A 167 1.10 -12.13 4.83
CA ILE A 167 1.59 -12.75 3.60
C ILE A 167 3.04 -13.23 3.79
N PRO A 168 3.50 -14.27 3.07
CA PRO A 168 4.88 -14.75 3.15
C PRO A 168 5.91 -13.63 2.96
N GLY A 169 6.92 -13.63 3.82
CA GLY A 169 8.07 -12.76 3.70
C GLY A 169 8.89 -13.13 2.46
N ASP A 170 8.94 -12.23 1.49
CA ASP A 170 9.49 -12.47 0.16
C ASP A 170 10.19 -11.22 -0.37
N TYR A 171 11.30 -11.38 -1.07
CA TYR A 171 12.09 -10.25 -1.59
C TYR A 171 11.64 -9.72 -2.95
N ASP A 172 10.76 -10.45 -3.64
CA ASP A 172 10.47 -10.26 -5.06
C ASP A 172 8.99 -10.11 -5.40
N THR A 173 8.07 -10.68 -4.61
CA THR A 173 6.63 -10.47 -4.82
C THR A 173 5.88 -10.19 -3.52
N GLN A 174 4.81 -9.39 -3.59
CA GLN A 174 3.80 -9.25 -2.53
C GLN A 174 2.43 -9.78 -2.96
N GLU A 175 2.36 -10.50 -4.09
CA GLU A 175 1.11 -10.88 -4.76
C GLU A 175 0.49 -12.18 -4.22
N TYR A 176 0.72 -12.42 -2.93
CA TYR A 176 0.09 -13.50 -2.19
C TYR A 176 -1.29 -13.10 -1.70
N ASP A 177 -2.15 -14.10 -1.54
CA ASP A 177 -3.37 -13.95 -0.79
C ASP A 177 -3.06 -13.93 0.73
N TYR A 178 -3.82 -13.18 1.51
CA TYR A 178 -3.59 -13.10 2.96
C TYR A 178 -3.96 -14.42 3.67
N THR A 179 -3.24 -14.70 4.74
CA THR A 179 -3.55 -15.76 5.70
C THR A 179 -3.90 -15.14 7.04
N GLU A 180 -5.04 -15.53 7.59
CA GLU A 180 -5.40 -15.30 8.98
C GLU A 180 -4.98 -16.52 9.80
N SER A 181 -4.15 -16.30 10.83
CA SER A 181 -3.77 -17.37 11.76
C SER A 181 -3.26 -16.82 13.08
N LYS A 182 -3.06 -17.68 14.06
CA LYS A 182 -2.21 -17.37 15.22
C LYS A 182 -0.75 -17.23 14.81
N LEU A 183 0.03 -16.48 15.59
CA LEU A 183 1.48 -16.36 15.40
C LEU A 183 2.17 -17.73 15.46
N SER A 184 1.73 -18.62 16.35
CA SER A 184 2.26 -19.98 16.46
C SER A 184 1.96 -20.88 15.27
N GLU A 185 0.97 -20.52 14.44
CA GLU A 185 0.51 -21.31 13.30
C GLU A 185 1.21 -20.94 12.00
N ILE A 186 1.84 -19.76 11.92
CA ILE A 186 2.50 -19.23 10.71
C ILE A 186 3.42 -20.28 10.10
N ARG A 187 4.27 -20.91 10.92
CA ARG A 187 5.21 -21.95 10.46
C ARG A 187 4.52 -23.09 9.73
N GLY A 188 3.40 -23.58 10.27
CA GLY A 188 2.67 -24.71 9.72
C GLY A 188 1.87 -24.38 8.47
N LEU A 189 1.59 -23.09 8.25
CA LEU A 189 0.79 -22.59 7.13
C LEU A 189 1.63 -21.98 6.00
N MET A 190 2.91 -21.66 6.25
CA MET A 190 3.79 -20.99 5.30
C MET A 190 3.85 -21.70 3.94
N ASP A 191 4.07 -23.02 3.92
CA ASP A 191 4.18 -23.79 2.67
C ASP A 191 2.91 -23.70 1.81
N GLY A 192 1.74 -23.58 2.44
CA GLY A 192 0.45 -23.42 1.74
C GLY A 192 0.13 -21.96 1.38
N ALA A 193 0.76 -20.99 2.04
CA ALA A 193 0.61 -19.57 1.77
C ALA A 193 1.51 -19.10 0.61
N ILE A 194 2.61 -19.80 0.34
CA ILE A 194 3.51 -19.52 -0.79
C ILE A 194 2.92 -20.13 -2.07
N THR A 195 2.21 -19.31 -2.84
CA THR A 195 1.70 -19.69 -4.16
C THR A 195 2.71 -19.38 -5.27
N PRO A 196 2.64 -20.04 -6.44
CA PRO A 196 3.55 -19.75 -7.56
C PRO A 196 3.45 -18.30 -8.04
N ASN A 197 4.60 -17.71 -8.34
CA ASN A 197 4.75 -16.39 -8.95
C ASN A 197 5.93 -16.39 -9.94
N SER A 198 5.95 -15.44 -10.87
CA SER A 198 7.03 -15.27 -11.86
C SER A 198 8.39 -14.90 -11.25
N SER A 199 8.39 -14.21 -10.10
CA SER A 199 9.58 -13.88 -9.31
C SER A 199 9.23 -13.95 -7.83
N GLN A 200 9.91 -14.83 -7.09
CA GLN A 200 9.69 -14.99 -5.65
C GLN A 200 10.96 -15.50 -4.97
N THR A 201 11.29 -14.91 -3.84
CA THR A 201 12.38 -15.36 -2.96
C THR A 201 11.96 -15.26 -1.49
N THR A 202 11.33 -16.32 -0.99
CA THR A 202 10.97 -16.44 0.42
C THR A 202 12.19 -16.72 1.29
N PHE A 203 12.27 -16.14 2.50
CA PHE A 203 13.49 -16.20 3.31
C PHE A 203 13.41 -16.99 4.61
N SER A 204 12.21 -17.32 5.09
CA SER A 204 12.03 -18.00 6.38
C SER A 204 10.68 -18.72 6.45
N PRO A 205 10.59 -19.88 7.11
CA PRO A 205 9.31 -20.54 7.41
C PRO A 205 8.40 -19.72 8.33
N THR A 206 8.91 -18.65 8.95
CA THR A 206 8.15 -17.73 9.81
C THR A 206 8.38 -16.27 9.41
N GLY A 207 8.85 -16.04 8.19
CA GLY A 207 9.04 -14.72 7.62
C GLY A 207 7.73 -14.17 7.07
N VAL A 208 7.42 -12.91 7.36
CA VAL A 208 6.24 -12.21 6.86
C VAL A 208 6.61 -10.82 6.36
N GLN A 209 5.80 -10.27 5.46
CA GLN A 209 5.96 -8.87 5.05
C GLN A 209 5.27 -7.92 6.04
N THR A 210 5.60 -6.63 5.89
CA THR A 210 4.84 -5.54 6.50
C THR A 210 4.03 -4.82 5.41
N SER A 211 3.03 -3.99 5.69
CA SER A 211 2.40 -3.71 6.98
C SER A 211 1.71 -4.98 7.53
N LEU A 212 2.11 -5.40 8.72
CA LEU A 212 1.59 -6.59 9.39
C LEU A 212 0.49 -6.18 10.37
N GLN A 213 -0.74 -6.57 10.08
CA GLN A 213 -1.89 -6.36 10.95
C GLN A 213 -2.07 -7.53 11.92
N MET A 214 -2.34 -7.21 13.18
CA MET A 214 -2.65 -8.17 14.24
C MET A 214 -3.84 -7.73 15.08
N LYS A 215 -4.50 -8.72 15.70
CA LYS A 215 -5.52 -8.55 16.73
C LYS A 215 -5.13 -9.39 17.96
N THR A 216 -5.05 -8.73 19.11
CA THR A 216 -4.71 -9.38 20.38
C THR A 216 -5.94 -9.99 21.03
N ALA A 217 -5.74 -10.97 21.92
CA ALA A 217 -6.82 -11.58 22.68
C ALA A 217 -7.55 -10.60 23.62
N ASP A 218 -6.87 -9.52 24.01
CA ASP A 218 -7.39 -8.49 24.91
C ASP A 218 -7.95 -7.25 24.17
N GLY A 219 -8.17 -7.38 22.86
CA GLY A 219 -8.93 -6.42 22.04
C GLY A 219 -8.14 -5.24 21.50
N LEU A 220 -6.80 -5.35 21.40
CA LEU A 220 -5.98 -4.37 20.70
C LEU A 220 -5.78 -4.78 19.24
N TYR A 221 -5.76 -3.79 18.37
CA TYR A 221 -5.29 -3.90 16.99
C TYR A 221 -3.89 -3.31 16.94
N ILE A 222 -2.93 -4.07 16.41
CA ILE A 222 -1.53 -3.65 16.31
C ILE A 222 -1.11 -3.78 14.85
N ASN A 223 -0.49 -2.74 14.31
CA ASN A 223 0.10 -2.75 12.99
C ASN A 223 1.61 -2.49 13.07
N LEU A 224 2.42 -3.36 12.48
CA LEU A 224 3.87 -3.19 12.39
C LEU A 224 4.26 -2.87 10.95
N HIS A 225 4.95 -1.74 10.75
CA HIS A 225 5.36 -1.31 9.42
C HIS A 225 6.61 -0.42 9.43
N GLU A 226 6.95 0.19 8.30
CA GLU A 226 8.00 1.19 8.17
C GLU A 226 7.51 2.44 7.41
N ALA A 227 8.23 3.56 7.55
CA ALA A 227 7.93 4.80 6.83
C ALA A 227 9.21 5.43 6.26
N ALA A 228 9.09 6.08 5.10
CA ALA A 228 10.19 6.76 4.40
C ALA A 228 11.36 5.82 4.03
N LEU A 229 11.05 4.73 3.32
CA LEU A 229 12.05 3.81 2.76
C LEU A 229 12.83 4.47 1.62
N VAL A 230 13.95 5.12 1.93
CA VAL A 230 14.83 5.84 1.00
C VAL A 230 16.27 5.44 1.29
N ASP A 231 17.06 5.18 0.24
CA ASP A 231 18.49 4.81 0.34
C ASP A 231 18.77 3.65 1.32
N TYR A 232 17.82 2.73 1.46
CA TYR A 232 17.87 1.62 2.42
C TYR A 232 17.14 0.39 1.85
N SER A 233 17.42 -0.78 2.41
CA SER A 233 16.77 -2.02 1.99
C SER A 233 15.42 -2.24 2.69
N CYS A 234 14.44 -2.83 1.99
CA CYS A 234 13.09 -3.04 2.51
C CYS A 234 13.08 -3.94 3.75
N MET A 235 12.26 -3.60 4.74
CA MET A 235 12.11 -4.39 5.96
C MET A 235 11.00 -5.44 5.85
N HIS A 236 11.37 -6.69 6.09
CA HIS A 236 10.45 -7.78 6.44
C HIS A 236 10.52 -8.05 7.94
N LEU A 237 9.67 -8.96 8.42
CA LEU A 237 9.72 -9.42 9.81
C LEU A 237 9.94 -10.93 9.83
N ASN A 238 10.90 -11.38 10.63
CA ASN A 238 11.10 -12.79 10.92
C ASN A 238 10.62 -13.08 12.34
N LEU A 239 9.72 -14.05 12.49
CA LEU A 239 9.15 -14.40 13.79
C LEU A 239 9.95 -15.51 14.47
N ASP A 240 10.42 -15.23 15.69
CA ASP A 240 10.68 -16.26 16.70
C ASP A 240 9.34 -16.69 17.30
N ASP A 241 8.80 -17.79 16.76
CA ASP A 241 7.48 -18.33 17.08
C ASP A 241 7.43 -19.06 18.44
N LYS A 242 8.58 -19.19 19.13
CA LYS A 242 8.63 -19.72 20.51
C LYS A 242 8.49 -18.63 21.56
N ASN A 243 9.03 -17.45 21.27
CA ASN A 243 9.02 -16.31 22.19
C ASN A 243 8.07 -15.18 21.76
N PHE A 244 7.45 -15.31 20.58
CA PHE A 244 6.61 -14.31 19.94
C PHE A 244 7.34 -12.97 19.74
N VAL A 245 8.56 -13.05 19.20
CA VAL A 245 9.39 -11.87 18.91
C VAL A 245 9.54 -11.76 17.40
N PHE A 246 9.00 -10.69 16.81
CA PHE A 246 9.38 -10.32 15.46
C PHE A 246 10.71 -9.56 15.50
N GLU A 247 11.60 -9.86 14.55
CA GLU A 247 12.83 -9.11 14.31
C GLU A 247 12.85 -8.62 12.87
N SER A 248 13.36 -7.41 12.65
CA SER A 248 13.57 -6.85 11.32
C SER A 248 14.44 -7.77 10.48
N TRP A 249 14.02 -8.01 9.23
CA TRP A 249 14.77 -8.79 8.27
C TRP A 249 14.85 -8.01 6.95
N LEU A 250 16.01 -7.40 6.67
CA LEU A 250 16.14 -6.61 5.45
C LEU A 250 16.38 -7.50 4.23
N THR A 251 15.97 -7.03 3.06
CA THR A 251 16.27 -7.67 1.78
C THR A 251 17.76 -7.60 1.46
N PRO A 252 18.44 -8.69 1.10
CA PRO A 252 19.83 -8.67 0.67
C PRO A 252 20.00 -8.11 -0.75
N ASP A 253 21.21 -7.63 -1.06
CA ASP A 253 21.70 -7.42 -2.42
C ASP A 253 22.17 -8.75 -3.05
N ALA A 254 22.66 -8.72 -4.29
CA ALA A 254 23.18 -9.89 -4.98
C ALA A 254 24.36 -10.62 -4.27
N LYS A 255 24.96 -10.00 -3.25
CA LYS A 255 26.09 -10.53 -2.46
C LYS A 255 25.69 -10.90 -1.03
N GLY A 256 24.42 -10.76 -0.66
CA GLY A 256 23.92 -11.00 0.69
C GLY A 256 24.04 -9.82 1.66
N ASP A 257 24.52 -8.66 1.20
CA ASP A 257 24.67 -7.45 2.02
C ASP A 257 23.36 -6.67 2.06
N LYS A 258 23.03 -6.03 3.19
CA LYS A 258 21.67 -5.50 3.44
C LYS A 258 21.57 -3.98 3.46
N GLY A 259 22.59 -3.29 2.97
CA GLY A 259 22.59 -1.85 2.78
C GLY A 259 23.99 -1.25 2.88
N TYR A 260 24.36 -0.44 1.89
CA TYR A 260 25.58 0.34 1.86
C TYR A 260 25.25 1.76 2.28
N LEU A 261 25.79 2.20 3.41
CA LEU A 261 25.49 3.50 3.99
C LEU A 261 26.72 4.38 4.11
N GLN A 262 26.49 5.69 3.97
CA GLN A 262 27.48 6.74 4.18
C GLN A 262 26.92 7.77 5.17
N ALA A 263 27.58 7.94 6.30
CA ALA A 263 27.24 8.99 7.27
C ALA A 263 27.53 10.40 6.69
N PRO A 264 26.74 11.44 7.05
CA PRO A 264 25.54 11.36 7.88
C PRO A 264 24.36 10.74 7.12
N CYS A 265 23.72 9.73 7.73
CA CYS A 265 22.55 9.06 7.16
C CYS A 265 21.57 8.60 8.26
N LYS A 266 20.44 8.04 7.84
CA LYS A 266 19.36 7.56 8.72
C LYS A 266 18.76 6.28 8.16
N SER A 267 18.24 5.42 9.03
CA SER A 267 17.34 4.36 8.59
C SER A 267 15.97 4.95 8.24
N PRO A 268 15.13 4.21 7.50
CA PRO A 268 13.69 4.41 7.51
C PRO A 268 13.15 4.34 8.94
N TRP A 269 11.97 4.89 9.15
CA TRP A 269 11.25 4.72 10.41
C TRP A 269 10.70 3.31 10.51
N ARG A 270 10.65 2.77 11.73
CA ARG A 270 9.88 1.59 12.11
C ARG A 270 8.68 2.06 12.90
N THR A 271 7.53 1.47 12.64
CA THR A 271 6.25 1.98 13.15
C THR A 271 5.45 0.89 13.86
N VAL A 272 4.79 1.30 14.94
CA VAL A 272 3.84 0.49 15.70
C VAL A 272 2.57 1.33 15.85
N ILE A 273 1.56 1.08 15.03
CA ILE A 273 0.23 1.71 15.19
C ILE A 273 -0.60 0.81 16.11
N VAL A 274 -1.30 1.39 17.07
CA VAL A 274 -2.10 0.63 18.04
C VAL A 274 -3.36 1.37 18.44
N SER A 275 -4.48 0.65 18.51
CA SER A 275 -5.73 1.12 19.09
C SER A 275 -6.56 -0.05 19.63
N ASP A 276 -7.56 0.24 20.44
CA ASP A 276 -8.66 -0.67 20.83
C ASP A 276 -9.88 -0.54 19.89
N ASP A 277 -9.75 0.21 18.80
CA ASP A 277 -10.73 0.35 17.72
C ASP A 277 -10.04 0.19 16.35
N ALA A 278 -10.46 -0.81 15.57
CA ALA A 278 -9.88 -1.09 14.25
C ALA A 278 -9.98 0.11 13.30
N ARG A 279 -11.00 0.96 13.45
CA ARG A 279 -11.20 2.15 12.61
C ARG A 279 -10.07 3.16 12.79
N ASP A 280 -9.45 3.20 13.97
CA ASP A 280 -8.35 4.11 14.24
C ASP A 280 -7.07 3.70 13.52
N ILE A 281 -6.86 2.39 13.28
CA ILE A 281 -5.74 1.91 12.47
C ILE A 281 -5.84 2.49 11.04
N LEU A 282 -7.03 2.44 10.45
CA LEU A 282 -7.29 2.98 9.11
C LEU A 282 -7.23 4.52 9.08
N ASN A 283 -7.64 5.18 10.17
CA ASN A 283 -7.58 6.64 10.28
C ASN A 283 -6.16 7.17 10.51
N SER A 284 -5.22 6.33 10.94
CA SER A 284 -3.87 6.78 11.26
C SER A 284 -3.21 7.46 10.05
N LYS A 285 -2.60 8.61 10.31
CA LYS A 285 -1.75 9.33 9.33
C LYS A 285 -0.27 9.31 9.74
N LEU A 286 0.09 8.46 10.70
CA LEU A 286 1.43 8.31 11.24
C LEU A 286 2.46 8.07 10.13
N THR A 287 2.22 7.12 9.22
CA THR A 287 3.15 6.80 8.12
C THR A 287 3.44 8.01 7.23
N LEU A 288 2.41 8.76 6.82
CA LEU A 288 2.59 10.00 6.05
C LEU A 288 3.32 11.07 6.88
N ASN A 289 2.95 11.25 8.15
CA ASN A 289 3.55 12.23 9.06
C ASN A 289 5.06 12.03 9.31
N LEU A 290 5.55 10.80 9.15
CA LEU A 290 6.97 10.46 9.27
C LEU A 290 7.80 10.69 7.99
N ASN A 291 7.17 10.93 6.86
CA ASN A 291 7.85 11.28 5.61
C ASN A 291 8.25 12.76 5.57
N GLU A 292 9.24 13.09 4.74
CA GLU A 292 9.62 14.48 4.52
C GLU A 292 8.47 15.25 3.84
N PRO A 293 8.39 16.59 3.99
CA PRO A 293 7.44 17.41 3.24
C PRO A 293 7.60 17.28 1.72
N CYS A 294 6.60 17.75 0.98
CA CYS A 294 6.62 17.75 -0.49
C CYS A 294 7.89 18.43 -1.04
N ALA A 295 8.56 17.75 -1.97
CA ALA A 295 9.80 18.21 -2.61
C ALA A 295 9.55 19.16 -3.80
N TYR A 296 8.28 19.42 -4.16
CA TYR A 296 7.91 20.21 -5.33
C TYR A 296 7.30 21.54 -4.94
N GLU A 297 7.77 22.62 -5.58
CA GLU A 297 7.14 23.94 -5.46
C GLU A 297 5.84 24.03 -6.27
N ASP A 298 5.82 23.45 -7.49
CA ASP A 298 4.65 23.40 -8.37
C ASP A 298 4.07 21.98 -8.45
N VAL A 299 2.92 21.80 -7.81
CA VAL A 299 2.12 20.56 -7.82
C VAL A 299 0.87 20.67 -8.71
N SER A 300 0.71 21.77 -9.46
CA SER A 300 -0.53 22.05 -10.21
C SER A 300 -0.84 21.05 -11.32
N TRP A 301 0.18 20.34 -11.81
CA TRP A 301 0.11 19.32 -12.86
C TRP A 301 -0.27 17.93 -12.34
N ILE A 302 -0.15 17.69 -11.03
CA ILE A 302 -0.48 16.42 -10.39
C ILE A 302 -1.98 16.40 -10.14
N LYS A 303 -2.67 15.44 -10.74
CA LYS A 303 -4.12 15.28 -10.62
C LYS A 303 -4.47 13.82 -10.36
N PRO A 304 -5.49 13.56 -9.52
CA PRO A 304 -6.18 12.28 -9.50
C PRO A 304 -6.70 11.91 -10.89
N VAL A 305 -6.85 10.61 -11.15
CA VAL A 305 -7.23 10.04 -12.45
C VAL A 305 -8.24 8.92 -12.24
N LYS A 306 -9.40 9.01 -12.91
CA LYS A 306 -10.28 7.87 -13.15
C LYS A 306 -10.12 7.41 -14.59
N TYR A 307 -9.87 6.13 -14.82
CA TYR A 307 -9.51 5.63 -16.16
C TYR A 307 -10.16 4.28 -16.48
N VAL A 308 -10.14 3.92 -17.76
CA VAL A 308 -10.45 2.58 -18.29
C VAL A 308 -9.22 2.13 -19.08
N GLY A 309 -9.14 0.87 -19.54
CA GLY A 309 -8.02 0.49 -20.38
C GLY A 309 -8.22 -0.75 -21.22
N VAL A 310 -7.48 -0.77 -22.34
CA VAL A 310 -7.14 -2.00 -23.07
C VAL A 310 -6.12 -2.72 -22.19
N TRP A 311 -6.63 -3.59 -21.32
CA TRP A 311 -5.88 -4.25 -20.25
C TRP A 311 -6.50 -5.61 -19.89
N TRP A 312 -7.75 -5.59 -19.38
CA TRP A 312 -8.42 -6.79 -18.89
C TRP A 312 -8.59 -7.88 -19.96
N GLU A 313 -8.72 -7.48 -21.22
CA GLU A 313 -8.79 -8.43 -22.34
C GLU A 313 -7.49 -9.24 -22.51
N MET A 314 -6.32 -8.71 -22.16
CA MET A 314 -5.06 -9.46 -22.17
C MET A 314 -4.88 -10.30 -20.90
N ILE A 315 -5.20 -9.72 -19.73
CA ILE A 315 -5.14 -10.41 -18.44
C ILE A 315 -6.03 -11.66 -18.44
N ALA A 316 -7.28 -11.51 -18.90
CA ALA A 316 -8.24 -12.60 -19.02
C ALA A 316 -8.11 -13.38 -20.34
N GLY A 317 -7.01 -13.21 -21.10
CA GLY A 317 -6.66 -14.05 -22.24
C GLY A 317 -7.58 -13.99 -23.46
N LYS A 318 -8.50 -13.02 -23.53
CA LYS A 318 -9.32 -12.74 -24.72
C LYS A 318 -8.48 -12.21 -25.88
N SER A 319 -7.48 -11.39 -25.55
CA SER A 319 -6.56 -10.71 -26.46
C SER A 319 -5.11 -10.95 -26.04
N THR A 320 -4.16 -10.53 -26.86
CA THR A 320 -2.72 -10.62 -26.60
C THR A 320 -2.09 -9.24 -26.53
N TRP A 321 -1.03 -9.11 -25.71
CA TRP A 321 -0.11 -7.97 -25.82
C TRP A 321 0.75 -8.03 -27.08
N ALA A 322 1.17 -9.24 -27.49
CA ALA A 322 1.97 -9.45 -28.70
C ALA A 322 1.17 -9.17 -29.98
N TYR A 323 1.86 -8.64 -30.99
CA TYR A 323 1.30 -8.36 -32.31
C TYR A 323 1.25 -9.60 -33.19
N THR A 324 2.24 -10.48 -33.09
CA THR A 324 2.40 -11.65 -33.96
C THR A 324 2.75 -12.92 -33.18
N ASP A 325 2.32 -14.07 -33.71
CA ASP A 325 2.71 -15.40 -33.23
C ASP A 325 3.71 -16.08 -34.21
N ASP A 326 4.15 -15.38 -35.27
CA ASP A 326 4.98 -15.94 -36.34
C ASP A 326 6.45 -16.17 -35.94
N LEU A 327 6.90 -15.51 -34.87
CA LEU A 327 8.31 -15.46 -34.49
C LEU A 327 8.52 -16.18 -33.15
N PRO A 328 9.55 -17.05 -33.04
CA PRO A 328 9.89 -17.69 -31.77
C PRO A 328 10.67 -16.76 -30.83
N SER A 329 11.21 -15.64 -31.34
CA SER A 329 11.80 -14.55 -30.56
C SER A 329 11.98 -13.30 -31.42
N VAL A 330 12.17 -12.14 -30.79
CA VAL A 330 12.33 -10.85 -31.47
C VAL A 330 13.59 -10.10 -31.03
N LYS A 331 14.12 -9.25 -31.91
CA LYS A 331 15.24 -8.34 -31.62
C LYS A 331 14.89 -6.93 -32.08
N LEU A 332 14.78 -6.01 -31.13
CA LEU A 332 14.42 -4.63 -31.43
C LEU A 332 15.48 -3.98 -32.33
N GLY A 333 15.02 -3.30 -33.38
CA GLY A 333 15.87 -2.71 -34.42
C GLY A 333 16.35 -3.68 -35.52
N GLU A 334 16.13 -5.00 -35.37
CA GLU A 334 16.38 -6.01 -36.42
C GLU A 334 15.08 -6.64 -36.94
N THR A 335 14.15 -6.97 -36.04
CA THR A 335 12.83 -7.52 -36.39
C THR A 335 12.01 -6.47 -37.12
N ASP A 336 11.50 -6.82 -38.30
CA ASP A 336 10.63 -5.96 -39.09
C ASP A 336 9.18 -6.45 -38.96
N TYR A 337 8.44 -5.88 -38.01
CA TYR A 337 7.04 -6.23 -37.73
C TYR A 337 6.09 -5.93 -38.91
N THR A 338 6.49 -5.09 -39.87
CA THR A 338 5.68 -4.86 -41.08
C THR A 338 5.66 -6.07 -42.01
N LYS A 339 6.56 -7.03 -41.80
CA LYS A 339 6.67 -8.29 -42.55
C LYS A 339 6.13 -9.51 -41.80
N THR A 340 5.73 -9.36 -40.54
CA THR A 340 5.09 -10.43 -39.77
C THR A 340 3.59 -10.38 -39.93
N LYS A 341 2.92 -11.51 -39.74
CA LYS A 341 1.45 -11.57 -39.77
C LYS A 341 0.88 -11.16 -38.41
N PRO A 342 -0.06 -10.20 -38.34
CA PRO A 342 -0.84 -9.97 -37.13
C PRO A 342 -1.51 -11.27 -36.68
N ASN A 343 -1.44 -11.59 -35.39
CA ASN A 343 -2.07 -12.81 -34.84
C ASN A 343 -3.60 -12.74 -34.80
N GLY A 344 -4.18 -11.55 -35.04
CA GLY A 344 -5.62 -11.31 -35.06
C GLY A 344 -6.26 -11.21 -33.66
N ARG A 345 -5.44 -11.23 -32.60
CA ARG A 345 -5.87 -11.12 -31.19
C ARG A 345 -5.18 -9.98 -30.45
N HIS A 346 -4.32 -9.20 -31.12
CA HIS A 346 -3.65 -8.06 -30.52
C HIS A 346 -4.66 -7.03 -30.00
N GLY A 347 -4.58 -6.70 -28.70
CA GLY A 347 -5.55 -5.79 -28.04
C GLY A 347 -5.33 -4.31 -28.39
N ALA A 348 -4.08 -3.87 -28.53
CA ALA A 348 -3.71 -2.46 -28.71
C ALA A 348 -3.80 -1.99 -30.17
N THR A 349 -4.94 -2.24 -30.83
CA THR A 349 -5.17 -1.76 -32.19
C THR A 349 -5.79 -0.36 -32.21
N ASN A 350 -5.53 0.40 -33.28
CA ASN A 350 -6.15 1.71 -33.51
C ASN A 350 -7.68 1.73 -33.36
N GLU A 351 -8.38 0.70 -33.80
CA GLU A 351 -9.84 0.61 -33.74
C GLU A 351 -10.32 0.38 -32.31
N ASN A 352 -9.73 -0.60 -31.62
CA ASN A 352 -10.10 -0.92 -30.24
C ASN A 352 -9.82 0.26 -29.30
N VAL A 353 -8.65 0.89 -29.42
CA VAL A 353 -8.28 2.04 -28.59
C VAL A 353 -9.24 3.21 -28.80
N LYS A 354 -9.69 3.48 -30.04
CA LYS A 354 -10.73 4.50 -30.29
C LYS A 354 -12.05 4.18 -29.59
N ARG A 355 -12.48 2.92 -29.58
CA ARG A 355 -13.68 2.48 -28.86
C ARG A 355 -13.57 2.78 -27.36
N TYR A 356 -12.41 2.51 -26.76
CA TYR A 356 -12.16 2.83 -25.35
C TYR A 356 -12.11 4.34 -25.09
N ILE A 357 -11.52 5.14 -26.00
CA ILE A 357 -11.54 6.61 -25.92
C ILE A 357 -12.97 7.15 -25.98
N ASP A 358 -13.80 6.63 -26.89
CA ASP A 358 -15.19 7.04 -27.03
C ASP A 358 -15.99 6.71 -25.76
N PHE A 359 -15.85 5.50 -25.24
CA PHE A 359 -16.47 5.11 -23.98
C PHE A 359 -16.02 5.98 -22.80
N ALA A 360 -14.72 6.27 -22.68
CA ALA A 360 -14.18 7.13 -21.65
C ALA A 360 -14.79 8.54 -21.71
N ALA A 361 -14.84 9.14 -22.92
CA ALA A 361 -15.38 10.47 -23.13
C ALA A 361 -16.88 10.56 -22.82
N GLU A 362 -17.67 9.57 -23.25
CA GLU A 362 -19.12 9.50 -23.00
C GLU A 362 -19.47 9.33 -21.52
N ASN A 363 -18.52 8.82 -20.72
CA ASN A 363 -18.75 8.49 -19.32
C ASN A 363 -17.96 9.33 -18.33
N GLY A 364 -17.22 10.34 -18.80
CA GLY A 364 -16.48 11.27 -17.94
C GLY A 364 -15.29 10.61 -17.24
N LEU A 365 -14.63 9.67 -17.91
CA LEU A 365 -13.34 9.11 -17.48
C LEU A 365 -12.20 9.97 -18.04
N ASP A 366 -11.16 10.17 -17.24
CA ASP A 366 -10.07 11.10 -17.57
C ASP A 366 -9.08 10.53 -18.59
N GLN A 367 -8.78 9.22 -18.47
CA GLN A 367 -7.74 8.58 -19.26
C GLN A 367 -8.10 7.17 -19.76
N VAL A 368 -7.36 6.73 -20.79
CA VAL A 368 -7.37 5.35 -21.30
C VAL A 368 -5.95 4.77 -21.22
N LEU A 369 -5.77 3.70 -20.44
CA LEU A 369 -4.54 2.89 -20.44
C LEU A 369 -4.54 1.97 -21.68
N VAL A 370 -3.37 1.82 -22.31
CA VAL A 370 -3.18 0.84 -23.38
C VAL A 370 -1.87 0.09 -23.15
N GLU A 371 -1.97 -1.19 -22.83
CA GLU A 371 -0.81 -2.09 -22.80
C GLU A 371 -0.68 -2.84 -24.12
N GLY A 372 0.53 -3.31 -24.46
CA GLY A 372 0.78 -3.98 -25.74
C GLY A 372 1.07 -3.04 -26.91
N TRP A 373 1.15 -1.72 -26.69
CA TRP A 373 1.24 -0.74 -27.79
C TRP A 373 2.59 -0.74 -28.53
N ASN A 374 3.67 -1.14 -27.87
CA ASN A 374 5.06 -0.99 -28.33
C ASN A 374 5.71 -2.31 -28.75
N GLU A 375 6.71 -2.26 -29.63
CA GLU A 375 7.44 -3.45 -30.05
C GLU A 375 8.13 -4.18 -28.88
N GLY A 376 8.07 -5.51 -28.86
CA GLY A 376 8.83 -6.39 -27.96
C GLY A 376 8.02 -7.41 -27.16
N TRP A 377 6.69 -7.31 -27.16
CA TRP A 377 5.79 -8.13 -26.35
C TRP A 377 5.79 -9.62 -26.69
N GLU A 378 6.38 -10.04 -27.80
CA GLU A 378 6.58 -11.47 -28.09
C GLU A 378 7.52 -12.15 -27.06
N ASP A 379 8.45 -11.39 -26.44
CA ASP A 379 9.50 -11.91 -25.54
C ASP A 379 9.42 -11.34 -24.11
N TRP A 380 8.27 -10.81 -23.70
CA TRP A 380 8.16 -10.05 -22.45
C TRP A 380 8.26 -10.91 -21.18
N PHE A 381 7.88 -12.19 -21.23
CA PHE A 381 7.68 -12.98 -20.01
C PHE A 381 8.75 -14.05 -19.80
N GLY A 382 9.41 -14.06 -18.64
CA GLY A 382 10.22 -15.19 -18.16
C GLY A 382 11.56 -15.45 -18.86
N HIS A 383 11.99 -14.58 -19.78
CA HIS A 383 13.21 -14.82 -20.57
C HIS A 383 14.50 -14.19 -20.01
N SER A 384 14.43 -13.39 -18.94
CA SER A 384 15.57 -12.61 -18.42
C SER A 384 16.30 -11.84 -19.55
N LYS A 385 15.51 -11.21 -20.42
CA LYS A 385 15.96 -10.50 -21.62
C LYS A 385 16.37 -9.07 -21.26
N ASP A 386 17.61 -8.70 -21.57
CA ASP A 386 18.15 -7.36 -21.26
C ASP A 386 17.48 -6.30 -22.15
N TYR A 387 17.71 -6.34 -23.47
CA TYR A 387 17.08 -5.40 -24.40
C TYR A 387 15.70 -5.90 -24.87
N VAL A 388 14.73 -5.82 -23.96
CA VAL A 388 13.36 -6.33 -24.15
C VAL A 388 12.42 -5.30 -24.76
N PHE A 389 12.56 -4.02 -24.38
CA PHE A 389 11.74 -2.89 -24.82
C PHE A 389 12.59 -1.64 -25.07
N ASP A 390 12.18 -0.77 -25.99
CA ASP A 390 12.77 0.56 -26.21
C ASP A 390 11.88 1.73 -25.74
N PHE A 391 10.64 1.40 -25.35
CA PHE A 391 9.62 2.29 -24.79
C PHE A 391 9.15 3.43 -25.70
N VAL A 392 9.46 3.38 -27.01
CA VAL A 392 9.13 4.48 -27.95
C VAL A 392 8.63 4.02 -29.30
N THR A 393 8.89 2.78 -29.70
CA THR A 393 8.52 2.28 -31.03
C THR A 393 7.17 1.53 -30.96
N PRO A 394 6.09 2.05 -31.58
CA PRO A 394 4.80 1.39 -31.58
C PRO A 394 4.75 0.22 -32.58
N TYR A 395 3.85 -0.73 -32.36
CA TYR A 395 3.52 -1.75 -33.37
C TYR A 395 2.86 -1.14 -34.63
N PRO A 396 2.87 -1.85 -35.78
CA PRO A 396 2.31 -1.36 -37.04
C PRO A 396 0.82 -0.96 -37.00
N ASP A 397 0.05 -1.51 -36.07
CA ASP A 397 -1.39 -1.28 -35.90
C ASP A 397 -1.74 -0.27 -34.78
N PHE A 398 -0.73 0.40 -34.22
CA PHE A 398 -0.89 1.46 -33.21
C PHE A 398 -0.28 2.80 -33.68
N ASP A 399 -1.13 3.74 -34.07
CA ASP A 399 -0.72 5.09 -34.50
C ASP A 399 -0.77 6.07 -33.30
N VAL A 400 0.38 6.25 -32.68
CA VAL A 400 0.57 7.13 -31.49
C VAL A 400 0.02 8.53 -31.74
N LYS A 401 0.33 9.15 -32.87
CA LYS A 401 -0.03 10.55 -33.14
C LYS A 401 -1.52 10.69 -33.36
N MET A 402 -2.09 9.79 -34.17
CA MET A 402 -3.52 9.80 -34.47
C MET A 402 -4.35 9.51 -33.22
N LEU A 403 -3.97 8.52 -32.40
CA LEU A 403 -4.70 8.17 -31.19
C LEU A 403 -4.64 9.27 -30.12
N ASN A 404 -3.48 9.89 -29.91
CA ASN A 404 -3.38 11.03 -28.98
C ASN A 404 -4.16 12.25 -29.48
N ALA A 405 -4.15 12.53 -30.79
CA ALA A 405 -4.97 13.59 -31.36
C ALA A 405 -6.47 13.30 -31.21
N TYR A 406 -6.88 12.02 -31.40
CA TYR A 406 -8.27 11.59 -31.22
C TYR A 406 -8.72 11.71 -29.76
N ALA A 407 -7.93 11.18 -28.82
CA ALA A 407 -8.18 11.31 -27.38
C ALA A 407 -8.33 12.78 -26.96
N LYS A 408 -7.40 13.64 -27.39
CA LYS A 408 -7.45 15.09 -27.13
C LYS A 408 -8.72 15.73 -27.69
N SER A 409 -9.16 15.34 -28.89
CA SER A 409 -10.41 15.86 -29.49
C SER A 409 -11.66 15.50 -28.69
N LYS A 410 -11.59 14.46 -27.86
CA LYS A 410 -12.66 13.95 -26.99
C LYS A 410 -12.51 14.40 -25.53
N GLY A 411 -11.47 15.17 -25.19
CA GLY A 411 -11.19 15.60 -23.82
C GLY A 411 -10.60 14.50 -22.92
N VAL A 412 -10.11 13.41 -23.52
CA VAL A 412 -9.50 12.26 -22.83
C VAL A 412 -8.00 12.29 -23.05
N LYS A 413 -7.21 11.72 -22.13
CA LYS A 413 -5.79 11.45 -22.36
C LYS A 413 -5.50 9.96 -22.47
N LEU A 414 -4.38 9.61 -23.09
CA LEU A 414 -3.85 8.25 -22.97
C LEU A 414 -2.90 8.18 -21.78
N MET A 415 -2.96 7.08 -21.05
CA MET A 415 -1.99 6.72 -20.02
C MET A 415 -0.92 5.84 -20.67
N MET A 416 0.34 6.20 -20.48
CA MET A 416 1.47 5.43 -21.03
C MET A 416 1.61 4.12 -20.26
N HIS A 417 2.19 3.11 -20.91
CA HIS A 417 2.60 1.88 -20.26
C HIS A 417 4.07 1.55 -20.55
N HIS A 418 4.84 1.31 -19.50
CA HIS A 418 6.25 0.91 -19.52
C HIS A 418 6.45 -0.40 -18.71
N GLU A 419 5.98 -1.54 -19.22
CA GLU A 419 6.46 -2.83 -18.74
C GLU A 419 7.96 -2.97 -19.01
N THR A 420 8.73 -3.42 -18.03
CA THR A 420 10.20 -3.51 -18.14
C THR A 420 10.71 -4.94 -18.26
N SER A 421 9.86 -5.94 -18.00
CA SER A 421 10.21 -7.35 -17.81
C SER A 421 11.36 -7.52 -16.81
N ALA A 422 11.31 -6.72 -15.75
CA ALA A 422 12.35 -6.56 -14.73
C ALA A 422 13.76 -6.20 -15.28
N SER A 423 13.84 -5.71 -16.51
CA SER A 423 15.10 -5.28 -17.14
C SER A 423 15.42 -3.82 -16.85
N VAL A 424 15.83 -3.58 -15.60
CA VAL A 424 15.93 -2.24 -15.00
C VAL A 424 17.01 -1.40 -15.65
N ARG A 425 18.19 -1.98 -15.90
CA ARG A 425 19.27 -1.27 -16.61
C ARG A 425 18.85 -0.86 -18.02
N ASN A 426 18.08 -1.71 -18.70
CA ASN A 426 17.53 -1.37 -20.01
C ASN A 426 16.56 -0.19 -19.90
N TYR A 427 15.67 -0.22 -18.91
CA TYR A 427 14.73 0.86 -18.70
C TYR A 427 15.43 2.20 -18.39
N GLU A 428 16.39 2.22 -17.48
CA GLU A 428 17.15 3.45 -17.15
C GLU A 428 17.88 4.05 -18.36
N ARG A 429 18.45 3.22 -19.24
CA ARG A 429 19.10 3.68 -20.48
C ARG A 429 18.15 4.38 -21.44
N HIS A 430 16.86 4.03 -21.40
CA HIS A 430 15.83 4.57 -22.28
C HIS A 430 14.96 5.62 -21.60
N MET A 431 15.04 5.78 -20.28
CA MET A 431 14.09 6.53 -19.46
C MET A 431 13.91 7.98 -19.91
N ASP A 432 14.99 8.73 -20.14
CA ASP A 432 14.90 10.11 -20.66
C ASP A 432 14.21 10.18 -22.03
N LYS A 433 14.55 9.27 -22.94
CA LYS A 433 13.94 9.21 -24.28
C LYS A 433 12.45 8.84 -24.19
N ALA A 434 12.10 7.92 -23.31
CA ALA A 434 10.73 7.46 -23.08
C ALA A 434 9.86 8.57 -22.47
N TYR A 435 10.37 9.28 -21.45
CA TYR A 435 9.66 10.42 -20.85
C TYR A 435 9.56 11.61 -21.80
N GLN A 436 10.59 11.89 -22.60
CA GLN A 436 10.47 12.90 -23.65
C GLN A 436 9.43 12.49 -24.70
N PHE A 437 9.40 11.22 -25.11
CA PHE A 437 8.38 10.70 -26.02
C PHE A 437 6.97 10.85 -25.45
N MET A 438 6.79 10.60 -24.15
CA MET A 438 5.53 10.86 -23.46
C MET A 438 5.10 12.32 -23.59
N VAL A 439 6.00 13.26 -23.27
CA VAL A 439 5.72 14.70 -23.36
C VAL A 439 5.39 15.12 -24.80
N ASP A 440 6.18 14.66 -25.77
CA ASP A 440 6.01 15.00 -27.19
C ASP A 440 4.68 14.50 -27.77
N ASN A 441 4.14 13.41 -27.21
CA ASN A 441 2.89 12.80 -27.66
C ASN A 441 1.70 13.05 -26.72
N GLY A 442 1.86 13.83 -25.64
CA GLY A 442 0.77 14.28 -24.79
C GLY A 442 0.36 13.35 -23.64
N TYR A 443 1.20 12.36 -23.30
CA TYR A 443 1.04 11.52 -22.12
C TYR A 443 1.55 12.26 -20.88
N ASN A 444 0.83 12.16 -19.76
CA ASN A 444 1.22 12.79 -18.49
C ASN A 444 1.14 11.84 -17.28
N ALA A 445 0.84 10.58 -17.51
CA ALA A 445 0.89 9.52 -16.51
C ALA A 445 1.41 8.23 -17.17
N VAL A 446 2.12 7.41 -16.40
CA VAL A 446 2.64 6.12 -16.84
C VAL A 446 2.35 5.03 -15.81
N LYS A 447 1.84 3.89 -16.29
CA LYS A 447 1.88 2.61 -15.58
C LYS A 447 3.19 1.89 -15.94
N SER A 448 4.14 1.79 -15.02
CA SER A 448 5.32 0.94 -15.18
C SER A 448 5.12 -0.42 -14.52
N GLY A 449 5.80 -1.46 -15.00
CA GLY A 449 5.80 -2.80 -14.40
C GLY A 449 7.19 -3.46 -14.44
N TYR A 450 7.40 -4.43 -13.56
CA TYR A 450 8.69 -5.10 -13.36
C TYR A 450 8.54 -6.62 -13.28
N VAL A 451 7.77 -7.21 -14.19
CA VAL A 451 7.46 -8.64 -14.15
C VAL A 451 8.71 -9.49 -14.43
N GLY A 452 9.05 -10.37 -13.50
CA GLY A 452 10.12 -11.37 -13.62
C GLY A 452 11.35 -11.09 -12.75
N ASN A 453 12.33 -11.98 -12.78
CA ASN A 453 13.54 -11.82 -11.97
C ASN A 453 14.40 -10.64 -12.45
N MET A 454 14.85 -9.82 -11.50
CA MET A 454 15.58 -8.57 -11.75
C MET A 454 16.82 -8.71 -12.63
N ILE A 455 17.01 -7.72 -13.51
CA ILE A 455 18.27 -7.45 -14.21
C ILE A 455 18.71 -6.02 -13.85
N PRO A 456 19.78 -5.85 -13.05
CA PRO A 456 20.93 -6.73 -12.88
C PRO A 456 20.65 -8.02 -12.10
N ARG A 457 21.09 -9.15 -12.68
CA ARG A 457 20.80 -10.48 -12.15
C ARG A 457 21.44 -10.66 -10.78
N GLY A 458 20.64 -11.17 -9.84
CA GLY A 458 21.03 -11.39 -8.45
C GLY A 458 20.46 -10.35 -7.50
N GLU A 459 20.05 -9.17 -7.98
CA GLU A 459 19.26 -8.25 -7.17
C GLU A 459 17.84 -8.78 -6.97
N HIS A 460 17.18 -8.24 -5.94
CA HIS A 460 15.78 -8.51 -5.63
C HIS A 460 14.95 -7.24 -5.78
N HIS A 461 13.64 -7.39 -5.98
CA HIS A 461 12.75 -6.24 -6.18
C HIS A 461 12.79 -5.24 -5.03
N TYR A 462 13.03 -5.68 -3.79
CA TYR A 462 12.92 -4.83 -2.61
C TYR A 462 14.28 -4.53 -1.94
N GLY A 463 15.39 -4.87 -2.61
CA GLY A 463 16.74 -4.52 -2.17
C GLY A 463 17.01 -3.01 -2.28
N GLN A 464 18.07 -2.53 -1.61
CA GLN A 464 18.46 -1.11 -1.66
C GLN A 464 18.66 -0.62 -3.10
N TRP A 465 19.25 -1.44 -3.98
CA TRP A 465 19.47 -1.10 -5.39
C TRP A 465 18.16 -0.75 -6.11
N MET A 466 17.16 -1.61 -5.95
CA MET A 466 15.85 -1.43 -6.62
C MET A 466 15.02 -0.32 -6.00
N ASN A 467 15.08 -0.14 -4.68
CA ASN A 467 14.44 1.00 -4.02
C ASN A 467 14.97 2.34 -4.57
N ASN A 468 16.28 2.42 -4.82
CA ASN A 468 16.90 3.58 -5.45
C ASN A 468 16.44 3.76 -6.91
N HIS A 469 16.31 2.67 -7.68
CA HIS A 469 15.77 2.73 -9.04
C HIS A 469 14.34 3.29 -9.08
N TYR A 470 13.42 2.78 -8.25
CA TYR A 470 12.03 3.24 -8.28
C TYR A 470 11.94 4.72 -7.93
N LEU A 471 12.67 5.17 -6.92
CA LEU A 471 12.70 6.57 -6.55
C LEU A 471 13.36 7.44 -7.64
N TYR A 472 14.41 6.93 -8.30
CA TYR A 472 15.00 7.58 -9.47
C TYR A 472 13.97 7.75 -10.60
N ALA A 473 13.21 6.72 -10.94
CA ALA A 473 12.15 6.81 -11.95
C ALA A 473 11.08 7.86 -11.59
N VAL A 474 10.61 7.88 -10.33
CA VAL A 474 9.61 8.85 -9.85
C VAL A 474 10.14 10.28 -9.89
N THR A 475 11.36 10.52 -9.40
CA THR A 475 11.96 11.86 -9.38
C THR A 475 12.30 12.35 -10.78
N LYS A 476 12.78 11.45 -11.64
CA LYS A 476 13.03 11.74 -13.05
C LYS A 476 11.74 12.07 -13.80
N ALA A 477 10.66 11.32 -13.58
CA ALA A 477 9.34 11.62 -14.16
C ALA A 477 8.82 13.00 -13.76
N ALA A 478 9.13 13.47 -12.54
CA ALA A 478 8.73 14.80 -12.08
C ALA A 478 9.40 15.94 -12.87
N GLU A 479 10.63 15.77 -13.35
CA GLU A 479 11.30 16.73 -14.26
C GLU A 479 10.49 16.94 -15.55
N TYR A 480 9.75 15.92 -15.98
CA TYR A 480 8.88 15.93 -17.16
C TYR A 480 7.39 16.18 -16.82
N LYS A 481 7.06 16.45 -15.55
CA LYS A 481 5.68 16.61 -15.06
C LYS A 481 4.79 15.37 -15.35
N ILE A 482 5.34 14.19 -15.12
CA ILE A 482 4.68 12.89 -15.31
C ILE A 482 4.33 12.25 -13.96
N CYS A 483 3.09 11.78 -13.83
CA CYS A 483 2.67 10.93 -12.71
C CYS A 483 3.05 9.46 -12.97
N VAL A 484 3.42 8.74 -11.91
CA VAL A 484 3.87 7.35 -11.96
C VAL A 484 2.93 6.46 -11.17
N ASN A 485 2.54 5.36 -11.79
CA ASN A 485 1.90 4.19 -11.20
C ASN A 485 2.84 2.99 -11.40
N ALA A 486 3.49 2.49 -10.35
CA ALA A 486 4.48 1.42 -10.49
C ALA A 486 3.99 0.09 -9.91
N HIS A 487 3.65 -0.85 -10.81
CA HIS A 487 3.36 -2.24 -10.50
C HIS A 487 4.67 -3.00 -10.15
N GLU A 488 4.60 -4.11 -9.40
CA GLU A 488 5.70 -4.93 -8.85
C GLU A 488 6.75 -4.23 -7.95
N ALA A 489 6.76 -2.90 -7.91
CA ALA A 489 7.73 -2.14 -7.13
C ALA A 489 7.63 -2.43 -5.62
N VAL A 490 8.59 -1.93 -4.84
CA VAL A 490 8.50 -1.99 -3.38
C VAL A 490 7.21 -1.33 -2.88
N ARG A 491 6.50 -2.02 -1.99
CA ARG A 491 5.30 -1.48 -1.34
C ARG A 491 5.53 -0.07 -0.74
N PRO A 492 4.55 0.83 -0.81
CA PRO A 492 4.74 2.23 -0.45
C PRO A 492 4.89 2.41 1.07
N THR A 493 5.66 3.43 1.47
CA THR A 493 5.97 3.75 2.87
C THR A 493 5.75 5.24 3.19
N GLY A 494 4.83 5.87 2.46
CA GLY A 494 4.42 7.27 2.61
C GLY A 494 5.15 8.27 1.72
N LEU A 495 6.00 7.80 0.80
CA LEU A 495 6.80 8.65 -0.09
C LEU A 495 5.96 9.55 -1.00
N CYS A 496 4.69 9.24 -1.22
CA CYS A 496 3.77 10.12 -1.93
C CYS A 496 3.56 11.49 -1.24
N ARG A 497 3.87 11.63 0.06
CA ARG A 497 3.95 12.95 0.70
C ARG A 497 5.08 13.79 0.12
N THR A 498 6.26 13.20 0.00
CA THR A 498 7.47 13.85 -0.52
C THR A 498 7.36 14.05 -2.04
N TYR A 499 6.93 13.00 -2.74
CA TYR A 499 6.85 12.91 -4.21
C TYR A 499 5.41 12.60 -4.65
N PRO A 500 4.50 13.58 -4.63
CA PRO A 500 3.07 13.37 -4.91
C PRO A 500 2.76 12.97 -6.35
N ASN A 501 3.74 12.89 -7.25
CA ASN A 501 3.55 12.31 -8.57
C ASN A 501 3.59 10.78 -8.57
N LEU A 502 4.03 10.13 -7.48
CA LEU A 502 3.80 8.71 -7.22
C LEU A 502 2.33 8.52 -6.79
N ILE A 503 1.44 8.40 -7.77
CA ILE A 503 -0.02 8.36 -7.57
C ILE A 503 -0.55 6.95 -7.32
N GLY A 504 0.25 5.91 -7.61
CA GLY A 504 -0.17 4.53 -7.46
C GLY A 504 1.00 3.56 -7.44
N ASN A 505 0.75 2.42 -6.82
CA ASN A 505 1.53 1.21 -6.94
C ASN A 505 0.54 0.05 -6.94
N GLU A 506 0.88 -1.08 -7.54
CA GLU A 506 0.15 -2.32 -7.26
C GLU A 506 0.73 -2.95 -5.98
N SER A 507 1.88 -3.61 -6.06
CA SER A 507 2.71 -4.07 -4.93
C SER A 507 1.92 -4.89 -3.89
N ALA A 508 0.94 -5.64 -4.34
CA ALA A 508 0.10 -6.58 -3.61
C ALA A 508 -0.81 -7.27 -4.63
N ARG A 509 -1.40 -8.40 -4.25
CA ARG A 509 -2.33 -9.14 -5.12
C ARG A 509 -3.50 -8.26 -5.58
N GLY A 510 -3.50 -7.83 -6.85
CA GLY A 510 -4.54 -7.00 -7.46
C GLY A 510 -5.71 -7.80 -8.05
N THR A 511 -6.59 -7.10 -8.78
CA THR A 511 -7.74 -7.73 -9.46
C THR A 511 -7.32 -8.68 -10.59
N GLU A 512 -6.11 -8.53 -11.16
CA GLU A 512 -5.62 -9.46 -12.18
C GLU A 512 -5.61 -10.93 -11.73
N TYR A 513 -5.30 -11.18 -10.46
CA TYR A 513 -5.32 -12.52 -9.89
C TYR A 513 -6.72 -13.14 -9.77
N GLU A 514 -7.78 -12.34 -9.92
CA GLU A 514 -9.13 -12.88 -10.05
C GLU A 514 -9.31 -13.67 -11.36
N ALA A 515 -8.61 -13.28 -12.43
CA ALA A 515 -8.52 -14.08 -13.65
C ALA A 515 -7.59 -15.31 -13.50
N PHE A 516 -6.63 -15.26 -12.56
CA PHE A 516 -5.64 -16.32 -12.32
C PHE A 516 -6.03 -17.31 -11.20
N GLY A 517 -7.34 -17.47 -10.96
CA GLY A 517 -7.87 -18.44 -9.99
C GLY A 517 -8.65 -17.84 -8.83
N GLY A 518 -8.71 -16.51 -8.72
CA GLY A 518 -9.48 -15.81 -7.68
C GLY A 518 -8.61 -15.24 -6.56
N SER A 519 -9.16 -14.29 -5.83
CA SER A 519 -8.68 -13.91 -4.49
C SER A 519 -9.69 -14.35 -3.43
N LYS A 520 -9.27 -14.56 -2.18
CA LYS A 520 -10.18 -14.92 -1.09
C LYS A 520 -11.23 -13.82 -0.89
N PRO A 521 -12.49 -14.16 -0.56
CA PRO A 521 -13.55 -13.19 -0.31
C PRO A 521 -13.17 -12.04 0.64
N PHE A 522 -12.42 -12.31 1.69
CA PHE A 522 -11.99 -11.30 2.65
C PHE A 522 -10.83 -10.41 2.19
N HIS A 523 -10.16 -10.68 1.06
CA HIS A 523 -8.92 -10.01 0.65
C HIS A 523 -9.01 -8.47 0.69
N THR A 524 -10.06 -7.91 0.11
CA THR A 524 -10.31 -6.46 0.07
C THR A 524 -10.71 -5.85 1.43
N THR A 525 -11.05 -6.66 2.43
CA THR A 525 -11.26 -6.22 3.82
C THR A 525 -9.95 -6.13 4.61
N LEU A 526 -8.84 -6.66 4.08
CA LEU A 526 -7.51 -6.61 4.69
C LEU A 526 -6.58 -5.58 4.06
N LEU A 527 -6.64 -5.38 2.73
CA LEU A 527 -5.78 -4.43 2.04
C LEU A 527 -5.71 -3.05 2.73
N PRO A 528 -6.82 -2.45 3.23
CA PRO A 528 -6.76 -1.19 3.97
C PRO A 528 -5.98 -1.21 5.28
N PHE A 529 -5.97 -2.34 5.98
CA PHE A 529 -5.24 -2.54 7.24
C PHE A 529 -3.78 -2.92 7.03
N ASN A 530 -3.42 -3.33 5.82
CA ASN A 530 -2.09 -3.81 5.50
C ASN A 530 -1.51 -2.93 4.37
N ARG A 531 -1.69 -3.36 3.12
CA ARG A 531 -1.10 -2.76 1.92
C ARG A 531 -1.30 -1.24 1.78
N LEU A 532 -2.45 -0.68 2.17
CA LEU A 532 -2.71 0.75 2.02
C LEU A 532 -2.04 1.62 3.09
N ILE A 533 -1.51 1.03 4.17
CA ILE A 533 -0.73 1.76 5.16
C ILE A 533 0.62 2.12 4.52
N GLY A 534 0.70 3.33 3.98
CA GLY A 534 1.89 3.86 3.31
C GLY A 534 1.62 4.43 1.92
N GLY A 535 0.52 4.07 1.26
CA GLY A 535 0.17 4.68 -0.02
C GLY A 535 -0.96 3.97 -0.74
N PRO A 536 -1.56 4.64 -1.73
CA PRO A 536 -2.66 4.08 -2.50
C PRO A 536 -2.26 2.81 -3.25
N MET A 537 -3.27 2.02 -3.62
CA MET A 537 -3.11 0.85 -4.48
C MET A 537 -3.90 1.07 -5.77
N ASP A 538 -3.25 0.83 -6.90
CA ASP A 538 -3.95 0.62 -8.16
C ASP A 538 -4.51 -0.82 -8.19
N TYR A 539 -5.61 -1.04 -7.47
CA TYR A 539 -6.24 -2.36 -7.33
C TYR A 539 -7.03 -2.78 -8.58
N THR A 540 -7.30 -1.83 -9.47
CA THR A 540 -8.13 -1.96 -10.68
C THR A 540 -9.51 -2.60 -10.42
N PRO A 541 -10.39 -1.99 -9.61
CA PRO A 541 -11.73 -2.54 -9.34
C PRO A 541 -12.69 -2.38 -10.53
N GLY A 542 -13.92 -2.85 -10.33
CA GLY A 542 -15.04 -2.58 -11.22
C GLY A 542 -15.40 -3.71 -12.18
N ILE A 543 -15.06 -4.97 -11.90
CA ILE A 543 -15.45 -6.10 -12.76
C ILE A 543 -16.94 -6.41 -12.58
N PHE A 544 -17.74 -6.26 -13.63
CA PHE A 544 -19.17 -6.54 -13.64
C PHE A 544 -19.46 -7.96 -14.14
N ASP A 545 -18.75 -8.43 -15.16
CA ASP A 545 -18.80 -9.82 -15.60
C ASP A 545 -17.83 -10.67 -14.78
N THR A 546 -18.26 -11.04 -13.57
CA THR A 546 -17.42 -11.80 -12.64
C THR A 546 -17.25 -13.26 -13.04
N LYS A 547 -18.09 -13.78 -13.95
CA LYS A 547 -18.09 -15.20 -14.33
C LYS A 547 -16.96 -15.55 -15.27
N LEU A 548 -16.50 -14.57 -16.04
CA LEU A 548 -15.38 -14.71 -16.97
C LEU A 548 -15.61 -15.80 -18.04
N ASP A 549 -16.88 -16.11 -18.36
CA ASP A 549 -17.23 -17.15 -19.35
C ASP A 549 -16.63 -16.84 -20.74
N PHE A 550 -16.30 -15.58 -21.02
CA PHE A 550 -15.62 -15.16 -22.24
C PHE A 550 -14.18 -15.68 -22.37
N MET A 551 -13.57 -16.19 -21.30
CA MET A 551 -12.25 -16.83 -21.32
C MET A 551 -12.26 -18.22 -21.97
N GLY A 552 -13.45 -18.80 -22.20
CA GLY A 552 -13.61 -20.07 -22.89
C GLY A 552 -12.94 -21.24 -22.15
N ASP A 553 -12.05 -21.96 -22.84
CA ASP A 553 -11.38 -23.15 -22.30
C ASP A 553 -10.12 -22.83 -21.44
N LEU A 554 -9.75 -21.55 -21.30
CA LEU A 554 -8.63 -21.16 -20.44
C LEU A 554 -8.94 -21.52 -18.98
N PRO A 555 -7.98 -22.01 -18.19
CA PRO A 555 -8.19 -22.22 -16.77
C PRO A 555 -8.54 -20.88 -16.10
N HIS A 556 -9.80 -20.71 -15.71
CA HIS A 556 -10.27 -19.51 -15.05
C HIS A 556 -11.07 -19.86 -13.81
N GLY A 557 -10.96 -18.98 -12.82
CA GLY A 557 -11.87 -18.97 -11.68
C GLY A 557 -13.11 -18.14 -12.00
N GLN A 558 -13.77 -17.72 -10.93
CA GLN A 558 -14.74 -16.64 -10.94
C GLN A 558 -14.16 -15.54 -10.06
N VAL A 559 -14.38 -14.27 -10.41
CA VAL A 559 -14.05 -13.17 -9.52
C VAL A 559 -14.86 -13.33 -8.22
N GLN A 560 -14.20 -13.45 -7.07
CA GLN A 560 -14.87 -13.87 -5.82
C GLN A 560 -15.62 -12.69 -5.14
N THR A 561 -16.56 -12.07 -5.84
CA THR A 561 -17.21 -10.80 -5.45
C THR A 561 -18.65 -10.69 -5.99
N THR A 562 -19.46 -9.77 -5.45
CA THR A 562 -20.67 -9.28 -6.12
C THR A 562 -20.41 -7.98 -6.85
N LEU A 563 -21.28 -7.64 -7.82
CA LEU A 563 -21.25 -6.37 -8.54
C LEU A 563 -21.28 -5.17 -7.57
N CYS A 564 -22.10 -5.22 -6.52
CA CYS A 564 -22.19 -4.10 -5.57
C CYS A 564 -20.96 -4.00 -4.65
N LYS A 565 -20.26 -5.09 -4.37
CA LYS A 565 -18.94 -5.03 -3.73
C LYS A 565 -17.94 -4.31 -4.64
N GLN A 566 -17.92 -4.60 -5.94
CA GLN A 566 -17.05 -3.92 -6.90
C GLN A 566 -17.29 -2.41 -6.97
N LEU A 567 -18.55 -1.97 -6.87
CA LEU A 567 -18.87 -0.54 -6.73
C LEU A 567 -18.34 0.04 -5.40
N ALA A 568 -18.46 -0.70 -4.31
CA ALA A 568 -18.01 -0.23 -2.99
C ALA A 568 -16.48 -0.02 -2.92
N LEU A 569 -15.70 -0.77 -3.71
CA LEU A 569 -14.23 -0.69 -3.72
C LEU A 569 -13.69 0.69 -4.07
N TYR A 570 -14.38 1.47 -4.91
CA TYR A 570 -14.01 2.87 -5.21
C TYR A 570 -14.02 3.79 -3.99
N VAL A 571 -14.64 3.35 -2.89
CA VAL A 571 -14.67 4.06 -1.60
C VAL A 571 -13.82 3.34 -0.55
N THR A 572 -13.90 2.01 -0.44
CA THR A 572 -13.20 1.27 0.62
C THR A 572 -11.71 1.08 0.35
N LEU A 573 -11.30 1.02 -0.92
CA LEU A 573 -9.89 1.00 -1.33
C LEU A 573 -9.50 2.38 -1.86
N TYR A 574 -8.95 3.21 -0.99
CA TYR A 574 -8.54 4.56 -1.38
C TYR A 574 -7.41 4.54 -2.41
N SER A 575 -7.62 5.28 -3.49
CA SER A 575 -6.58 5.63 -4.46
C SER A 575 -6.97 6.92 -5.21
N PRO A 576 -6.04 7.85 -5.47
CA PRO A 576 -6.27 8.95 -6.40
C PRO A 576 -6.25 8.46 -7.86
N LEU A 577 -5.90 7.20 -8.10
CA LEU A 577 -5.89 6.52 -9.39
C LEU A 577 -6.87 5.34 -9.35
N GLN A 578 -8.00 5.46 -10.04
CA GLN A 578 -9.07 4.44 -10.01
C GLN A 578 -9.42 3.97 -11.41
N MET A 579 -9.26 2.66 -11.65
CA MET A 579 -9.68 2.05 -12.90
C MET A 579 -11.15 1.63 -12.86
N ALA A 580 -11.84 1.71 -13.99
CA ALA A 580 -12.97 0.87 -14.36
C ALA A 580 -12.42 -0.27 -15.21
N ALA A 581 -12.12 -1.40 -14.58
CA ALA A 581 -11.27 -2.44 -15.14
C ALA A 581 -11.92 -3.32 -16.23
N ASP A 582 -13.24 -3.50 -16.20
CA ASP A 582 -13.93 -4.46 -17.06
C ASP A 582 -13.91 -4.04 -18.54
N LEU A 583 -14.29 -4.98 -19.41
CA LEU A 583 -14.54 -4.72 -20.81
C LEU A 583 -15.72 -3.73 -20.97
N VAL A 584 -15.61 -2.84 -21.95
CA VAL A 584 -16.64 -1.84 -22.26
C VAL A 584 -18.03 -2.48 -22.45
N GLU A 585 -18.11 -3.59 -23.19
CA GLU A 585 -19.36 -4.32 -23.43
C GLU A 585 -20.02 -4.88 -22.16
N ASN A 586 -19.27 -5.07 -21.08
CA ASN A 586 -19.81 -5.56 -19.81
C ASN A 586 -20.45 -4.42 -19.01
N TYR A 587 -19.86 -3.22 -19.08
CA TYR A 587 -20.50 -2.02 -18.52
C TYR A 587 -21.77 -1.62 -19.26
N GLU A 588 -21.78 -1.72 -20.59
CA GLU A 588 -22.94 -1.38 -21.42
C GLU A 588 -24.21 -2.17 -21.04
N LYS A 589 -24.06 -3.39 -20.49
CA LYS A 589 -25.17 -4.23 -20.00
C LYS A 589 -25.78 -3.73 -18.69
N HIS A 590 -25.06 -2.92 -17.92
CA HIS A 590 -25.42 -2.49 -16.55
C HIS A 590 -25.12 -1.00 -16.32
N MET A 591 -25.47 -0.14 -17.28
CA MET A 591 -25.18 1.30 -17.22
C MET A 591 -25.86 2.02 -16.04
N ASP A 592 -26.95 1.46 -15.52
CA ASP A 592 -27.60 1.93 -14.30
C ASP A 592 -26.70 1.75 -13.07
N ALA A 593 -26.03 0.60 -12.92
CA ALA A 593 -25.04 0.37 -11.87
C ALA A 593 -23.72 1.13 -12.12
N PHE A 594 -23.28 1.19 -13.39
CA PHE A 594 -22.09 1.94 -13.81
C PHE A 594 -22.19 3.44 -13.48
N GLN A 595 -23.40 3.98 -13.33
CA GLN A 595 -23.62 5.36 -12.88
C GLN A 595 -22.89 5.67 -11.56
N PHE A 596 -22.74 4.72 -10.64
CA PHE A 596 -21.95 4.95 -9.43
C PHE A 596 -20.47 5.22 -9.75
N ILE A 597 -19.88 4.44 -10.67
CA ILE A 597 -18.49 4.62 -11.10
C ILE A 597 -18.32 5.99 -11.78
N LYS A 598 -19.32 6.45 -12.53
CA LYS A 598 -19.32 7.80 -13.11
C LYS A 598 -19.33 8.87 -12.02
N ASP A 599 -20.21 8.71 -11.02
CA ASP A 599 -20.45 9.71 -9.98
C ASP A 599 -19.34 9.80 -8.92
N VAL A 600 -18.74 8.68 -8.54
CA VAL A 600 -17.81 8.60 -7.39
C VAL A 600 -16.58 9.46 -7.59
N ALA A 601 -16.21 10.24 -6.57
CA ALA A 601 -14.96 10.99 -6.58
C ALA A 601 -13.75 10.07 -6.33
N VAL A 602 -12.55 10.60 -6.52
CA VAL A 602 -11.28 9.89 -6.25
C VAL A 602 -10.38 10.64 -5.27
N ASP A 603 -10.80 11.84 -4.83
CA ASP A 603 -10.05 12.71 -3.93
C ASP A 603 -11.02 13.39 -2.95
N TRP A 604 -10.59 13.53 -1.69
CA TRP A 604 -11.52 13.65 -0.57
C TRP A 604 -11.14 14.78 0.39
N ASP A 605 -12.13 15.56 0.82
CA ASP A 605 -11.95 16.57 1.86
C ASP A 605 -11.97 15.96 3.27
N ASP A 606 -12.74 14.88 3.45
CA ASP A 606 -12.89 14.18 4.72
C ASP A 606 -13.20 12.71 4.47
N SER A 607 -12.76 11.84 5.38
CA SER A 607 -13.03 10.41 5.37
C SER A 607 -13.37 9.92 6.77
N LYS A 608 -14.36 9.03 6.86
CA LYS A 608 -14.87 8.44 8.10
C LYS A 608 -15.01 6.93 7.91
N TYR A 609 -14.24 6.15 8.64
CA TYR A 609 -14.53 4.72 8.79
C TYR A 609 -15.67 4.56 9.78
N LEU A 610 -16.81 4.06 9.30
CA LEU A 610 -18.03 3.89 10.09
C LEU A 610 -17.99 2.55 10.84
N GLU A 611 -17.59 1.50 10.13
CA GLU A 611 -17.47 0.12 10.60
C GLU A 611 -16.17 -0.46 10.04
N ALA A 612 -15.38 -1.18 10.84
CA ALA A 612 -14.20 -1.87 10.36
C ALA A 612 -13.84 -3.03 11.28
N GLU A 613 -13.53 -4.18 10.69
CA GLU A 613 -12.92 -5.33 11.36
C GLU A 613 -12.05 -6.06 10.30
N PRO A 614 -10.72 -6.17 10.51
CA PRO A 614 -9.82 -6.78 9.54
C PRO A 614 -10.22 -8.24 9.27
N GLY A 615 -10.37 -8.60 8.01
CA GLY A 615 -10.77 -9.94 7.60
C GLY A 615 -12.29 -10.12 7.47
N ASP A 616 -13.09 -9.23 8.08
CA ASP A 616 -14.55 -9.38 8.11
C ASP A 616 -15.25 -8.32 7.25
N TYR A 617 -15.06 -7.02 7.56
CA TYR A 617 -15.82 -5.96 6.87
C TYR A 617 -15.20 -4.57 7.00
N ILE A 618 -15.53 -3.70 6.05
CA ILE A 618 -15.21 -2.26 6.08
C ILE A 618 -16.43 -1.49 5.58
N THR A 619 -16.76 -0.38 6.24
CA THR A 619 -17.69 0.64 5.74
C THR A 619 -17.07 2.02 5.90
N ALA A 620 -16.84 2.70 4.79
CA ALA A 620 -16.20 4.02 4.75
C ALA A 620 -17.14 5.04 4.10
N ALA A 621 -17.20 6.24 4.67
CA ALA A 621 -17.87 7.41 4.12
C ALA A 621 -16.84 8.49 3.82
N ARG A 622 -16.90 9.09 2.63
CA ARG A 622 -15.93 10.08 2.18
C ARG A 622 -16.60 11.27 1.52
N LYS A 623 -16.14 12.47 1.85
CA LYS A 623 -16.62 13.74 1.30
C LYS A 623 -15.78 14.10 0.09
N ALA A 624 -16.39 14.19 -1.08
CA ALA A 624 -15.68 14.53 -2.31
C ALA A 624 -15.08 15.95 -2.23
N LYS A 625 -13.79 16.07 -2.56
CA LYS A 625 -13.00 17.30 -2.40
C LYS A 625 -13.68 18.50 -3.07
N GLY A 626 -13.81 19.62 -2.34
CA GLY A 626 -14.39 20.86 -2.84
C GLY A 626 -15.91 20.83 -3.04
N THR A 627 -16.61 19.78 -2.60
CA THR A 627 -18.06 19.64 -2.76
C THR A 627 -18.74 19.37 -1.42
N ASN A 628 -20.07 19.33 -1.41
CA ASN A 628 -20.86 18.84 -0.26
C ASN A 628 -21.29 17.38 -0.42
N ASN A 629 -20.84 16.71 -1.47
CA ASN A 629 -21.28 15.36 -1.79
C ASN A 629 -20.48 14.33 -0.98
N TRP A 630 -21.18 13.30 -0.52
CA TRP A 630 -20.58 12.17 0.17
C TRP A 630 -20.78 10.88 -0.61
N PHE A 631 -19.85 9.96 -0.45
CA PHE A 631 -19.92 8.61 -1.00
C PHE A 631 -19.65 7.63 0.13
N VAL A 632 -20.44 6.55 0.19
CA VAL A 632 -20.28 5.50 1.20
C VAL A 632 -20.15 4.16 0.48
N GLY A 633 -19.15 3.38 0.86
CA GLY A 633 -18.98 2.00 0.40
C GLY A 633 -18.90 1.08 1.60
N GLY A 634 -19.58 -0.07 1.53
CA GLY A 634 -19.49 -1.13 2.52
C GLY A 634 -19.24 -2.48 1.86
N ILE A 635 -18.31 -3.26 2.41
CA ILE A 635 -17.93 -4.58 1.92
C ILE A 635 -17.89 -5.60 3.07
N THR A 636 -18.02 -6.88 2.73
CA THR A 636 -17.86 -8.01 3.66
C THR A 636 -17.03 -9.13 3.05
N ASP A 637 -16.56 -10.02 3.92
CA ASP A 637 -15.93 -11.32 3.71
C ASP A 637 -16.87 -12.39 3.13
N GLU A 638 -16.52 -13.68 3.23
CA GLU A 638 -17.35 -14.80 2.78
C GLU A 638 -18.68 -14.97 3.52
N ASN A 639 -18.93 -14.18 4.56
CA ASN A 639 -20.13 -14.24 5.40
C ASN A 639 -21.09 -13.08 5.05
N ALA A 640 -22.37 -13.40 4.88
CA ALA A 640 -23.38 -12.36 4.68
C ALA A 640 -23.59 -11.58 5.99
N ARG A 641 -23.73 -10.26 5.90
CA ARG A 641 -23.94 -9.40 7.08
C ARG A 641 -24.92 -8.27 6.81
N THR A 642 -25.23 -7.52 7.87
CA THR A 642 -25.98 -6.26 7.75
C THR A 642 -25.13 -5.13 8.30
N ALA A 643 -24.77 -4.18 7.43
CA ALA A 643 -24.13 -2.93 7.82
C ALA A 643 -25.16 -2.00 8.46
N ASN A 644 -24.84 -1.42 9.62
CA ASN A 644 -25.73 -0.54 10.36
C ASN A 644 -24.98 0.70 10.79
N PHE A 645 -25.38 1.84 10.22
CA PHE A 645 -24.72 3.12 10.48
C PHE A 645 -25.72 4.27 10.42
N THR A 646 -25.34 5.40 11.00
CA THR A 646 -26.10 6.65 10.91
C THR A 646 -25.36 7.59 9.99
N LEU A 647 -26.08 8.40 9.21
CA LEU A 647 -25.49 9.40 8.34
C LEU A 647 -25.10 10.68 9.11
N ASP A 648 -24.70 10.56 10.36
CA ASP A 648 -24.45 11.68 11.29
C ASP A 648 -23.25 12.56 10.91
N PHE A 649 -22.40 12.07 10.00
CA PHE A 649 -21.35 12.85 9.33
C PHE A 649 -21.88 13.88 8.32
N LEU A 650 -23.15 13.79 7.90
CA LEU A 650 -23.77 14.80 7.03
C LEU A 650 -24.04 16.11 7.80
N GLU A 651 -24.03 17.23 7.07
CA GLU A 651 -24.26 18.54 7.68
C GLU A 651 -25.67 18.63 8.31
N PRO A 652 -25.78 18.95 9.62
CA PRO A 652 -27.08 19.08 10.28
C PRO A 652 -27.99 20.11 9.60
N GLY A 653 -29.25 19.73 9.36
CA GLY A 653 -30.25 20.59 8.72
C GLY A 653 -30.24 20.56 7.19
N LYS A 654 -29.22 19.97 6.56
CA LYS A 654 -29.19 19.71 5.13
C LYS A 654 -29.94 18.43 4.76
N GLN A 655 -30.36 18.35 3.50
CA GLN A 655 -31.01 17.18 2.90
C GLN A 655 -30.18 16.72 1.72
N TYR A 656 -30.11 15.42 1.53
CA TYR A 656 -29.33 14.79 0.47
C TYR A 656 -30.20 13.81 -0.31
N VAL A 657 -29.97 13.72 -1.61
CA VAL A 657 -30.46 12.64 -2.45
C VAL A 657 -29.51 11.46 -2.26
N ALA A 658 -29.99 10.42 -1.61
CA ALA A 658 -29.33 9.13 -1.49
C ALA A 658 -29.66 8.26 -2.70
N THR A 659 -28.66 7.73 -3.38
CA THR A 659 -28.81 6.64 -4.37
C THR A 659 -27.98 5.45 -3.89
N LEU A 660 -28.66 4.41 -3.39
CA LEU A 660 -28.07 3.19 -2.86
C LEU A 660 -28.08 2.09 -3.92
N TYR A 661 -26.90 1.60 -4.25
CA TYR A 661 -26.63 0.40 -5.03
C TYR A 661 -26.29 -0.70 -4.03
N ALA A 662 -27.14 -1.70 -3.90
CA ALA A 662 -26.95 -2.77 -2.91
C ALA A 662 -27.22 -4.13 -3.53
N ASP A 663 -26.60 -5.15 -2.94
CA ASP A 663 -26.88 -6.53 -3.27
C ASP A 663 -28.39 -6.82 -3.30
N GLY A 664 -28.79 -7.60 -4.30
CA GLY A 664 -30.15 -8.12 -4.46
C GLY A 664 -30.50 -9.11 -3.36
N LYS A 665 -31.77 -9.49 -3.27
CA LYS A 665 -32.26 -10.39 -2.21
C LYS A 665 -31.62 -11.78 -2.28
N ASP A 666 -31.30 -12.23 -3.49
CA ASP A 666 -30.74 -13.53 -3.84
C ASP A 666 -29.29 -13.42 -4.35
N ALA A 667 -28.64 -12.27 -4.11
CA ALA A 667 -27.25 -12.08 -4.47
C ALA A 667 -26.33 -13.02 -3.68
N ASP A 668 -25.36 -13.59 -4.36
CA ASP A 668 -24.27 -14.39 -3.80
C ASP A 668 -23.11 -14.33 -4.79
N TYR A 669 -21.90 -14.10 -4.29
CA TYR A 669 -20.72 -13.94 -5.13
C TYR A 669 -20.38 -15.16 -6.00
N LYS A 670 -20.88 -16.35 -5.68
CA LYS A 670 -20.72 -17.56 -6.51
C LYS A 670 -21.94 -17.75 -7.40
N GLU A 671 -23.13 -17.82 -6.84
CA GLU A 671 -24.31 -18.26 -7.58
C GLU A 671 -24.97 -17.15 -8.42
N ASN A 672 -25.03 -15.92 -7.90
CA ASN A 672 -25.75 -14.81 -8.53
C ASN A 672 -25.08 -13.45 -8.25
N PRO A 673 -23.85 -13.24 -8.75
CA PRO A 673 -23.01 -12.10 -8.37
C PRO A 673 -23.51 -10.75 -8.91
N THR A 674 -24.34 -10.77 -9.95
CA THR A 674 -24.87 -9.57 -10.63
C THR A 674 -26.31 -9.25 -10.22
N SER A 675 -26.86 -9.91 -9.18
CA SER A 675 -28.14 -9.51 -8.58
C SER A 675 -27.95 -8.27 -7.71
N TYR A 676 -28.52 -7.14 -8.13
CA TYR A 676 -28.50 -5.88 -7.38
C TYR A 676 -29.84 -5.15 -7.42
N GLN A 677 -29.97 -4.16 -6.55
CA GLN A 677 -31.10 -3.23 -6.50
C GLN A 677 -30.58 -1.80 -6.34
N ILE A 678 -31.27 -0.85 -6.96
CA ILE A 678 -30.98 0.58 -6.84
C ILE A 678 -32.17 1.25 -6.14
N LYS A 679 -31.91 1.97 -5.04
CA LYS A 679 -32.92 2.70 -4.25
C LYS A 679 -32.55 4.17 -4.16
N LYS A 680 -33.52 5.05 -4.40
CA LYS A 680 -33.34 6.50 -4.34
C LYS A 680 -34.29 7.14 -3.33
N GLY A 681 -33.78 8.05 -2.51
CA GLY A 681 -34.62 8.76 -1.52
C GLY A 681 -33.93 9.97 -0.86
N ILE A 682 -34.71 10.85 -0.25
CA ILE A 682 -34.19 11.98 0.53
C ILE A 682 -33.80 11.53 1.94
N VAL A 683 -32.56 11.80 2.33
CA VAL A 683 -31.97 11.52 3.65
C VAL A 683 -31.47 12.78 4.34
N THR A 684 -31.15 12.67 5.63
CA THR A 684 -30.56 13.73 6.46
C THR A 684 -29.51 13.11 7.39
N SER A 685 -28.83 13.95 8.18
CA SER A 685 -27.88 13.46 9.19
C SER A 685 -28.50 12.57 10.28
N LYS A 686 -29.83 12.55 10.40
CA LYS A 686 -30.56 11.69 11.34
C LYS A 686 -30.97 10.35 10.75
N THR A 687 -30.75 10.14 9.46
CA THR A 687 -31.15 8.90 8.78
C THR A 687 -30.25 7.76 9.25
N LYS A 688 -30.88 6.66 9.65
CA LYS A 688 -30.21 5.38 9.94
C LYS A 688 -30.29 4.49 8.70
N MET A 689 -29.17 3.87 8.37
CA MET A 689 -29.03 2.94 7.27
C MET A 689 -28.89 1.53 7.83
N SER A 690 -29.61 0.60 7.21
CA SER A 690 -29.47 -0.84 7.46
C SER A 690 -29.44 -1.51 6.10
N VAL A 691 -28.27 -1.99 5.70
CA VAL A 691 -28.03 -2.52 4.36
C VAL A 691 -27.55 -3.96 4.49
N LYS A 692 -28.23 -4.88 3.83
CA LYS A 692 -27.81 -6.28 3.77
C LYS A 692 -26.74 -6.42 2.71
N LEU A 693 -25.66 -7.10 3.07
CA LEU A 693 -24.58 -7.49 2.17
C LEU A 693 -24.65 -9.00 2.00
N ALA A 694 -24.57 -9.46 0.76
CA ALA A 694 -24.40 -10.87 0.45
C ALA A 694 -23.03 -11.37 0.93
N ARG A 695 -22.81 -12.68 0.83
CA ARG A 695 -21.46 -13.26 0.98
C ARG A 695 -20.56 -12.69 -0.10
N SER A 696 -19.35 -12.28 0.27
CA SER A 696 -18.42 -11.45 -0.52
C SER A 696 -19.13 -10.31 -1.25
N GLY A 697 -20.10 -9.71 -0.55
CA GLY A 697 -21.00 -8.70 -1.07
C GLY A 697 -20.68 -7.29 -0.58
N GLY A 698 -21.52 -6.35 -0.97
CA GLY A 698 -21.32 -4.95 -0.66
C GLY A 698 -22.46 -4.04 -1.05
N PHE A 699 -22.26 -2.76 -0.79
CA PHE A 699 -23.10 -1.68 -1.28
C PHE A 699 -22.29 -0.43 -1.52
N ALA A 700 -22.77 0.39 -2.45
CA ALA A 700 -22.27 1.71 -2.73
C ALA A 700 -23.42 2.73 -2.62
N LEU A 701 -23.15 3.91 -2.09
CA LEU A 701 -24.16 4.93 -1.82
C LEU A 701 -23.62 6.30 -2.19
N SER A 702 -24.29 7.00 -3.11
CA SER A 702 -24.04 8.42 -3.37
C SER A 702 -25.00 9.29 -2.57
N LEU A 703 -24.49 10.36 -1.98
CA LEU A 703 -25.21 11.32 -1.13
C LEU A 703 -24.95 12.73 -1.69
N ILE A 704 -25.82 13.18 -2.58
CA ILE A 704 -25.69 14.46 -3.28
C ILE A 704 -26.56 15.51 -2.58
N GLU A 705 -26.03 16.70 -2.27
CA GLU A 705 -26.83 17.75 -1.60
C GLU A 705 -28.09 18.07 -2.43
N ALA A 706 -29.27 17.97 -1.81
CA ALA A 706 -30.54 18.02 -2.53
C ALA A 706 -30.87 19.45 -2.99
N THR A 707 -31.09 19.61 -4.30
CA THR A 707 -31.57 20.87 -4.87
C THR A 707 -33.04 21.13 -4.53
N PRO A 708 -33.55 22.36 -4.71
CA PRO A 708 -34.99 22.63 -4.57
C PRO A 708 -35.88 21.78 -5.49
N SER A 709 -35.37 21.32 -6.63
CA SER A 709 -36.09 20.43 -7.54
C SER A 709 -36.19 19.02 -6.94
N ASP A 710 -35.07 18.47 -6.47
CA ASP A 710 -35.02 17.12 -5.89
C ASP A 710 -35.99 16.95 -4.73
N LYS A 711 -36.10 17.97 -3.87
CA LYS A 711 -37.01 17.97 -2.72
C LYS A 711 -38.49 17.86 -3.09
N LYS A 712 -38.86 18.17 -4.35
CA LYS A 712 -40.22 18.04 -4.87
C LYS A 712 -40.50 16.67 -5.50
N VAL A 713 -39.49 16.06 -6.13
CA VAL A 713 -39.66 14.84 -6.95
C VAL A 713 -39.16 13.56 -6.28
N VAL A 714 -38.14 13.64 -5.44
CA VAL A 714 -37.57 12.49 -4.73
C VAL A 714 -38.34 12.25 -3.44
N LYS A 715 -38.84 11.02 -3.27
CA LYS A 715 -39.56 10.63 -2.05
C LYS A 715 -38.62 10.60 -0.85
N LYS A 716 -39.17 10.80 0.36
CA LYS A 716 -38.42 10.55 1.61
C LYS A 716 -37.90 9.11 1.66
N TRP A 717 -36.70 8.94 2.18
CA TRP A 717 -36.11 7.62 2.45
C TRP A 717 -37.06 6.77 3.31
N ARG A 718 -37.17 5.49 2.96
CA ARG A 718 -38.03 4.51 3.63
C ARG A 718 -37.25 3.26 3.96
#